data_AF-A0A665TN87-F1
#
_entry.id   AF-A0A665TN87-F1
#
_cell.length_a   1.000
_cell.length_b   1.000
_cell.length_c   1.000
_cell.angle_alpha   90.00
_cell.angle_beta   90.00
_cell.angle_gamma   90.00
#
_symmetry.space_group_name_H-M   'P 1'
#
loop_
_entity.id
_entity.type
_entity.pdbx_description
1 polymer ?
#
loop_
_entity_poly.entity_id
_entity_poly.type
_entity_poly.pdbx_seq_one_letter_code
_entity_poly.pdbx_strand_id
1 'polypeptide(L)'
;MTQQEQQEFTENLEAAFSWMQAIQERLKANDNTQGPRDALEARLRETEKIHESEHEGRLKMDKLLVAAENLLQSADEELRNHIHAKLKDLKSLWEETCTYIIHCHSRIEWVWLHWSEYLKAYEEFELWLTRQQCSLDVGVELQLGVKEKLWQVDQQRVVVSDIHGQAALLERLLDEAAALHNRTQDPSVEPQAQEALQEAYNNVRDRAEERLTLLQKIAAEHQTYQGCVQRFQSWLLSKTKELTDLMEREEMAENKLKALQALDDSVAGEEKTLQHIEGAAEALRGSTSPAGAEVVVEEAEELRLGWQRLRQGLCEAEEGLRSSLDSHSQYMTRCQRLGEDIGRLRLLLQGLDHELVEHREAEEPANCSEEHMVGQWRKYTGVRNTLAGEESQVELLKAQLKELFRFSVDSQHLSEDVLAVVKEHQSIKSRATRLCSESESGLRNILQDPLLVYAQWSHMVSQVLEASADVTDFSHIAMLVQSIERLLRDSIQLQERFSLLQVKGDLLDSVFGPERSDGLQDELNAAIKNRELLHTQLLQRKSRLQGLISRTKDFSDAYDLIRSKMARLQDRLVAVDCLQPDILAKKSQSDQFRVIQKDLEDCEAHITALETLVSSSASNRSQFEKLYTDWRHLHKLVRVKVQESDDSIADHESFHDSLLNVEKWLMIMKQKMESFHIPSGEWSIEGRNHEAQRALGEFPEKELQLQQMEVQGQEVLERTSKEGQIHIVRDMKRLRESWLALYRMKLQFTANVMEGQKERIITLNLYSSVSLRLLNSSVEPTRSDSWRDGNTSLTAELSVEEEVSQGRAGSSRSQRDLQLNQPEIHEIYGAMDGQGEGFEGTGGAGVMKGHAEGHLILAGQVDERLSPSKVNKDSGESFKGEEVDSSARRRASQGRSHKSFEAWLSKENDRLSGILSMKGTALSAKGVKIRQDTLQDLRAGVTLGQEQFQLLLQESQCGGAGSGSTEDVDLEELRYRWMLYKSKLTCVFAFRFFPFSCTVVFSPQGCSIVLIEHCLYSKSQCGLNLDQLYSEQGWCMFKSML
;
A
#
# COMPACT_ATOMS: atom_id res chain seq x y z
N MET A 1 7.39 -179.00 -83.29
CA MET A 1 6.49 -178.21 -82.40
C MET A 1 6.25 -176.92 -83.15
N THR A 2 5.02 -176.43 -83.22
CA THR A 2 4.68 -175.20 -83.99
C THR A 2 3.32 -174.62 -83.58
N GLN A 3 2.27 -175.45 -83.44
CA GLN A 3 0.90 -174.93 -83.31
C GLN A 3 0.60 -174.20 -81.99
N GLN A 4 1.06 -174.72 -80.84
CA GLN A 4 0.81 -174.09 -79.54
C GLN A 4 1.58 -172.77 -79.37
N GLU A 5 2.87 -172.76 -79.75
CA GLU A 5 3.74 -171.58 -79.76
C GLU A 5 3.16 -170.47 -80.66
N GLN A 6 2.60 -170.85 -81.82
CA GLN A 6 1.97 -169.93 -82.76
C GLN A 6 0.62 -169.39 -82.25
N GLN A 7 -0.14 -170.18 -81.50
CA GLN A 7 -1.35 -169.71 -80.82
C GLN A 7 -1.01 -168.73 -79.69
N GLU A 8 -0.05 -169.06 -78.83
CA GLU A 8 0.39 -168.19 -77.73
C GLU A 8 0.95 -166.85 -78.23
N PHE A 9 1.73 -166.86 -79.32
CA PHE A 9 2.15 -165.63 -80.00
C PHE A 9 0.96 -164.81 -80.51
N THR A 10 -0.07 -165.46 -81.07
CA THR A 10 -1.25 -164.79 -81.61
C THR A 10 -2.11 -164.16 -80.50
N GLU A 11 -2.35 -164.88 -79.40
CA GLU A 11 -3.11 -164.40 -78.25
C GLU A 11 -2.41 -163.21 -77.56
N ASN A 12 -1.08 -163.28 -77.36
CA ASN A 12 -0.32 -162.15 -76.81
C ASN A 12 -0.29 -160.95 -77.78
N LEU A 13 -0.26 -161.18 -79.09
CA LEU A 13 -0.30 -160.12 -80.11
C LEU A 13 -1.65 -159.40 -80.12
N GLU A 14 -2.75 -160.15 -80.09
CA GLU A 14 -4.10 -159.61 -80.02
C GLU A 14 -4.34 -158.85 -78.71
N ALA A 15 -3.83 -159.35 -77.58
CA ALA A 15 -3.90 -158.66 -76.30
C ALA A 15 -3.09 -157.35 -76.27
N ALA A 16 -1.89 -157.32 -76.84
CA ALA A 16 -1.07 -156.11 -76.95
C ALA A 16 -1.70 -155.07 -77.90
N PHE A 17 -2.18 -155.52 -79.06
CA PHE A 17 -2.89 -154.67 -80.03
C PHE A 17 -4.17 -154.07 -79.45
N SER A 18 -5.02 -154.90 -78.82
CA SER A 18 -6.29 -154.46 -78.24
C SER A 18 -6.10 -153.45 -77.11
N TRP A 19 -5.05 -153.62 -76.29
CA TRP A 19 -4.70 -152.62 -75.27
C TRP A 19 -4.29 -151.29 -75.92
N MET A 20 -3.42 -151.30 -76.94
CA MET A 20 -3.02 -150.06 -77.62
C MET A 20 -4.20 -149.38 -78.31
N GLN A 21 -5.09 -150.12 -78.96
CA GLN A 21 -6.30 -149.54 -79.56
C GLN A 21 -7.19 -148.88 -78.50
N ALA A 22 -7.47 -149.57 -77.38
CA ALA A 22 -8.29 -149.02 -76.29
C ALA A 22 -7.66 -147.78 -75.63
N ILE A 23 -6.33 -147.73 -75.53
CA ILE A 23 -5.61 -146.54 -75.07
C ILE A 23 -5.69 -145.40 -76.09
N GLN A 24 -5.46 -145.67 -77.39
CA GLN A 24 -5.59 -144.65 -78.42
C GLN A 24 -7.01 -144.09 -78.51
N GLU A 25 -8.06 -144.90 -78.29
CA GLU A 25 -9.45 -144.45 -78.24
C GLU A 25 -9.74 -143.58 -77.01
N ARG A 26 -9.24 -143.98 -75.82
CA ARG A 26 -9.31 -143.15 -74.61
C ARG A 26 -8.55 -141.83 -74.76
N LEU A 27 -7.38 -141.84 -75.41
CA LEU A 27 -6.62 -140.63 -75.72
C LEU A 27 -7.41 -139.72 -76.67
N LYS A 28 -7.92 -140.24 -77.80
CA LYS A 28 -8.75 -139.47 -78.75
C LYS A 28 -9.97 -138.80 -78.10
N ALA A 29 -10.54 -139.39 -77.05
CA ALA A 29 -11.64 -138.80 -76.29
C ALA A 29 -11.19 -137.67 -75.32
N ASN A 30 -9.94 -137.67 -74.87
CA ASN A 30 -9.40 -136.69 -73.91
C ASN A 30 -8.52 -135.61 -74.54
N ASP A 31 -7.98 -135.83 -75.74
CA ASP A 31 -6.95 -135.04 -76.45
C ASP A 31 -7.46 -133.68 -77.02
N ASN A 32 -8.15 -132.92 -76.17
CA ASN A 32 -8.75 -131.63 -76.43
C ASN A 32 -8.50 -130.70 -75.23
N THR A 33 -8.18 -129.43 -75.48
CA THR A 33 -7.95 -128.40 -74.45
C THR A 33 -9.15 -127.47 -74.23
N GLN A 34 -10.20 -127.56 -75.05
CA GLN A 34 -11.36 -126.67 -75.00
C GLN A 34 -12.34 -126.99 -73.86
N GLY A 35 -13.12 -126.01 -73.40
CA GLY A 35 -14.06 -126.13 -72.29
C GLY A 35 -13.48 -125.69 -70.94
N PRO A 36 -14.29 -125.69 -69.88
CA PRO A 36 -13.95 -125.11 -68.60
C PRO A 36 -12.81 -125.82 -67.86
N ARG A 37 -12.16 -125.10 -66.96
CA ARG A 37 -10.97 -125.56 -66.21
C ARG A 37 -11.20 -126.89 -65.49
N ASP A 38 -12.37 -127.09 -64.88
CA ASP A 38 -12.75 -128.35 -64.21
C ASP A 38 -12.80 -129.54 -65.19
N ALA A 39 -13.26 -129.31 -66.42
CA ALA A 39 -13.27 -130.32 -67.47
C ALA A 39 -11.86 -130.56 -68.04
N LEU A 40 -11.00 -129.55 -68.05
CA LEU A 40 -9.58 -129.70 -68.40
C LEU A 40 -8.84 -130.54 -67.32
N GLU A 41 -9.10 -130.28 -66.04
CA GLU A 41 -8.55 -131.05 -64.92
C GLU A 41 -9.07 -132.50 -64.90
N ALA A 42 -10.34 -132.72 -65.23
CA ALA A 42 -10.89 -134.06 -65.37
C ALA A 42 -10.21 -134.88 -66.48
N ARG A 43 -9.89 -134.24 -67.63
CA ARG A 43 -9.10 -134.85 -68.71
C ARG A 43 -7.65 -135.08 -68.31
N LEU A 44 -7.02 -134.14 -67.61
CA LEU A 44 -5.66 -134.29 -67.09
C LEU A 44 -5.56 -135.56 -66.25
N ARG A 45 -6.44 -135.71 -65.25
CA ARG A 45 -6.53 -136.89 -64.38
C ARG A 45 -6.85 -138.19 -65.13
N GLU A 46 -7.51 -138.14 -66.29
CA GLU A 46 -7.72 -139.33 -67.12
C GLU A 46 -6.47 -139.67 -67.95
N THR A 47 -5.73 -138.67 -68.46
CA THR A 47 -4.43 -138.89 -69.11
C THR A 47 -3.34 -139.37 -68.15
N GLU A 48 -3.36 -138.93 -66.89
CA GLU A 48 -2.49 -139.45 -65.82
C GLU A 48 -2.68 -140.96 -65.68
N LYS A 49 -3.91 -141.45 -65.50
CA LYS A 49 -4.23 -142.90 -65.45
C LYS A 49 -3.82 -143.65 -66.71
N ILE A 50 -3.92 -143.01 -67.88
CA ILE A 50 -3.47 -143.61 -69.15
C ILE A 50 -1.94 -143.75 -69.15
N HIS A 51 -1.21 -142.72 -68.73
CA HIS A 51 0.24 -142.73 -68.60
C HIS A 51 0.73 -143.74 -67.54
N GLU A 52 0.08 -143.83 -66.38
CA GLU A 52 0.32 -144.89 -65.39
C GLU A 52 0.13 -146.29 -66.00
N SER A 53 -0.95 -146.50 -66.78
CA SER A 53 -1.23 -147.79 -67.41
C SER A 53 -0.22 -148.21 -68.48
N GLU A 54 0.71 -147.34 -68.90
CA GLU A 54 1.77 -147.67 -69.87
C GLU A 54 2.63 -148.86 -69.39
N HIS A 55 2.80 -149.07 -68.08
CA HIS A 55 3.48 -150.27 -67.57
C HIS A 55 2.72 -151.57 -67.90
N GLU A 56 1.39 -151.50 -67.94
CA GLU A 56 0.50 -152.63 -68.25
C GLU A 56 0.53 -152.94 -69.76
N GLY A 57 0.80 -151.93 -70.59
CA GLY A 57 1.13 -152.07 -72.00
C GLY A 57 2.50 -152.72 -72.22
N ARG A 58 3.55 -152.23 -71.56
CA ARG A 58 4.91 -152.80 -71.61
C ARG A 58 4.89 -154.29 -71.28
N LEU A 59 4.23 -154.68 -70.20
CA LEU A 59 4.11 -156.09 -69.78
C LEU A 59 3.39 -157.00 -70.80
N LYS A 60 2.56 -156.47 -71.70
CA LYS A 60 2.00 -157.26 -72.83
C LYS A 60 3.00 -157.36 -73.98
N MET A 61 3.71 -156.26 -74.27
CA MET A 61 4.73 -156.22 -75.31
C MET A 61 5.92 -157.15 -74.98
N ASP A 62 6.39 -157.15 -73.73
CA ASP A 62 7.47 -158.03 -73.26
C ASP A 62 7.09 -159.51 -73.36
N LYS A 63 5.86 -159.88 -72.96
CA LYS A 63 5.34 -161.25 -73.12
C LYS A 63 5.29 -161.67 -74.59
N LEU A 64 4.83 -160.79 -75.47
CA LEU A 64 4.81 -161.05 -76.90
C LEU A 64 6.22 -161.23 -77.48
N LEU A 65 7.20 -160.44 -77.04
CA LEU A 65 8.58 -160.58 -77.48
C LEU A 65 9.15 -161.96 -77.07
N VAL A 66 8.93 -162.40 -75.84
CA VAL A 66 9.33 -163.75 -75.39
C VAL A 66 8.61 -164.85 -76.17
N ALA A 67 7.30 -164.74 -76.39
CA ALA A 67 6.53 -165.69 -77.19
C ALA A 67 7.04 -165.77 -78.65
N ALA A 68 7.44 -164.63 -79.22
CA ALA A 68 8.01 -164.56 -80.56
C ALA A 68 9.45 -165.10 -80.63
N GLU A 69 10.29 -164.85 -79.63
CA GLU A 69 11.64 -165.42 -79.54
C GLU A 69 11.64 -166.95 -79.46
N ASN A 70 10.65 -167.54 -78.77
CA ASN A 70 10.42 -168.99 -78.77
C ASN A 70 10.04 -169.48 -80.17
N LEU A 71 9.05 -168.84 -80.81
CA LEU A 71 8.55 -169.23 -82.13
C LEU A 71 9.61 -169.04 -83.26
N LEU A 72 10.49 -168.04 -83.14
CA LEU A 72 11.57 -167.75 -84.10
C LEU A 72 12.72 -168.77 -84.06
N GLN A 73 12.79 -169.63 -83.03
CA GLN A 73 13.76 -170.74 -82.94
C GLN A 73 13.31 -172.00 -83.70
N SER A 74 12.00 -172.18 -83.92
CA SER A 74 11.40 -173.37 -84.56
C SER A 74 10.85 -173.11 -85.97
N ALA A 75 10.73 -171.84 -86.39
CA ALA A 75 10.13 -171.41 -87.65
C ALA A 75 11.06 -171.48 -88.89
N ASP A 76 10.45 -171.67 -90.06
CA ASP A 76 11.11 -171.52 -91.37
C ASP A 76 11.26 -170.04 -91.77
N GLU A 77 11.99 -169.78 -92.87
CA GLU A 77 12.36 -168.41 -93.24
C GLU A 77 11.18 -167.54 -93.70
N GLU A 78 10.10 -168.13 -94.25
CA GLU A 78 8.89 -167.36 -94.60
C GLU A 78 8.12 -166.97 -93.33
N LEU A 79 7.92 -167.91 -92.40
CA LEU A 79 7.27 -167.65 -91.13
C LEU A 79 8.09 -166.70 -90.24
N ARG A 80 9.43 -166.81 -90.23
CA ARG A 80 10.33 -165.87 -89.56
C ARG A 80 10.17 -164.44 -90.08
N ASN A 81 10.15 -164.26 -91.41
CA ASN A 81 9.91 -162.96 -92.02
C ASN A 81 8.51 -162.41 -91.71
N HIS A 82 7.47 -163.25 -91.67
CA HIS A 82 6.12 -162.85 -91.27
C HIS A 82 6.04 -162.40 -89.79
N ILE A 83 6.69 -163.12 -88.87
CA ILE A 83 6.76 -162.75 -87.45
C ILE A 83 7.54 -161.45 -87.28
N HIS A 84 8.69 -161.30 -87.94
CA HIS A 84 9.48 -160.06 -87.89
C HIS A 84 8.73 -158.85 -88.45
N ALA A 85 7.91 -159.01 -89.51
CA ALA A 85 7.03 -157.96 -90.01
C ALA A 85 5.99 -157.56 -88.95
N LYS A 86 5.21 -158.51 -88.43
CA LYS A 86 4.21 -158.24 -87.37
C LYS A 86 4.79 -157.60 -86.12
N LEU A 87 5.95 -158.08 -85.66
CA LEU A 87 6.67 -157.47 -84.53
C LEU A 87 7.12 -156.05 -84.82
N LYS A 88 7.58 -155.76 -86.05
CA LYS A 88 7.99 -154.41 -86.45
C LYS A 88 6.80 -153.47 -86.47
N ASP A 89 5.71 -153.85 -87.13
CA ASP A 89 4.51 -153.02 -87.26
C ASP A 89 3.90 -152.71 -85.88
N LEU A 90 3.87 -153.72 -85.00
CA LEU A 90 3.40 -153.56 -83.62
C LEU A 90 4.37 -152.76 -82.74
N LYS A 91 5.70 -152.83 -82.97
CA LYS A 91 6.68 -151.94 -82.31
C LYS A 91 6.47 -150.48 -82.72
N SER A 92 6.24 -150.20 -84.00
CA SER A 92 5.89 -148.83 -84.42
C SER A 92 4.56 -148.35 -83.83
N LEU A 93 3.54 -149.22 -83.72
CA LEU A 93 2.28 -148.87 -83.04
C LEU A 93 2.48 -148.62 -81.54
N TRP A 94 3.38 -149.37 -80.90
CA TRP A 94 3.78 -149.15 -79.51
C TRP A 94 4.49 -147.81 -79.32
N GLU A 95 5.50 -147.51 -80.14
CA GLU A 95 6.24 -146.25 -80.12
C GLU A 95 5.32 -145.05 -80.42
N GLU A 96 4.41 -145.17 -81.39
CA GLU A 96 3.35 -144.19 -81.68
C GLU A 96 2.41 -144.00 -80.48
N THR A 97 1.97 -145.09 -79.85
CA THR A 97 1.04 -145.02 -78.70
C THR A 97 1.71 -144.38 -77.48
N CYS A 98 2.95 -144.74 -77.13
CA CYS A 98 3.73 -144.07 -76.07
C CYS A 98 3.92 -142.57 -76.38
N THR A 99 4.29 -142.25 -77.61
CA THR A 99 4.45 -140.87 -78.09
C THR A 99 3.14 -140.09 -77.97
N TYR A 100 2.00 -140.72 -78.27
CA TYR A 100 0.68 -140.10 -78.16
C TYR A 100 0.22 -139.94 -76.69
N ILE A 101 0.48 -140.93 -75.82
CA ILE A 101 0.25 -140.81 -74.37
C ILE A 101 0.96 -139.55 -73.84
N ILE A 102 2.26 -139.42 -74.12
CA ILE A 102 3.10 -138.32 -73.63
C ILE A 102 2.63 -136.98 -74.20
N HIS A 103 2.43 -136.88 -75.52
CA HIS A 103 1.99 -135.61 -76.13
C HIS A 103 0.59 -135.17 -75.71
N CYS A 104 -0.36 -136.09 -75.54
CA CYS A 104 -1.71 -135.78 -75.07
C CYS A 104 -1.67 -135.29 -73.61
N HIS A 105 -1.02 -136.06 -72.73
CA HIS A 105 -0.88 -135.74 -71.31
C HIS A 105 -0.19 -134.39 -71.10
N SER A 106 1.03 -134.21 -71.61
CA SER A 106 1.79 -132.96 -71.41
C SER A 106 1.15 -131.75 -72.09
N ARG A 107 0.35 -131.92 -73.17
CA ARG A 107 -0.40 -130.80 -73.77
C ARG A 107 -1.54 -130.33 -72.87
N ILE A 108 -2.23 -131.24 -72.20
CA ILE A 108 -3.34 -130.91 -71.28
C ILE A 108 -2.79 -130.38 -69.96
N GLU A 109 -1.75 -131.03 -69.42
CA GLU A 109 -0.99 -130.59 -68.24
C GLU A 109 -0.48 -129.16 -68.40
N TRP A 110 0.18 -128.85 -69.53
CA TRP A 110 0.73 -127.53 -69.78
C TRP A 110 -0.34 -126.42 -69.81
N VAL A 111 -1.49 -126.66 -70.45
CA VAL A 111 -2.59 -125.66 -70.47
C VAL A 111 -3.21 -125.51 -69.07
N TRP A 112 -3.40 -126.61 -68.32
CA TRP A 112 -3.97 -126.55 -66.97
C TRP A 112 -3.02 -125.84 -65.99
N LEU A 113 -1.71 -126.11 -66.07
CA LEU A 113 -0.69 -125.46 -65.24
C LEU A 113 -0.61 -123.97 -65.54
N HIS A 114 -0.49 -123.59 -66.81
CA HIS A 114 -0.42 -122.19 -67.25
C HIS A 114 -1.68 -121.40 -66.87
N TRP A 115 -2.89 -121.99 -66.99
CA TRP A 115 -4.13 -121.38 -66.50
C TRP A 115 -4.13 -121.23 -64.96
N SER A 116 -3.51 -122.17 -64.24
CA SER A 116 -3.36 -122.15 -62.78
C SER A 116 -2.24 -121.22 -62.27
N GLU A 117 -1.38 -120.72 -63.16
CA GLU A 117 -0.45 -119.62 -62.91
C GLU A 117 -1.14 -118.28 -63.14
N TYR A 118 -1.81 -118.12 -64.30
CA TYR A 118 -2.63 -116.95 -64.63
C TYR A 118 -3.64 -116.62 -63.53
N LEU A 119 -4.40 -117.60 -63.03
CA LEU A 119 -5.42 -117.37 -61.99
C LEU A 119 -4.84 -116.77 -60.70
N LYS A 120 -3.64 -117.18 -60.28
CA LYS A 120 -2.99 -116.60 -59.09
C LYS A 120 -2.60 -115.14 -59.31
N ALA A 121 -2.02 -114.85 -60.47
CA ALA A 121 -1.63 -113.48 -60.83
C ALA A 121 -2.85 -112.56 -61.01
N TYR A 122 -3.96 -113.10 -61.53
CA TYR A 122 -5.26 -112.43 -61.59
C TYR A 122 -5.83 -112.17 -60.18
N GLU A 123 -5.88 -113.18 -59.30
CA GLU A 123 -6.39 -113.06 -57.92
C GLU A 123 -5.58 -112.04 -57.09
N GLU A 124 -4.25 -112.06 -57.20
CA GLU A 124 -3.37 -111.07 -56.56
C GLU A 124 -3.61 -109.64 -57.08
N PHE A 125 -3.86 -109.49 -58.38
CA PHE A 125 -4.14 -108.21 -59.02
C PHE A 125 -5.56 -107.68 -58.72
N GLU A 126 -6.59 -108.54 -58.66
CA GLU A 126 -7.95 -108.18 -58.25
C GLU A 126 -7.98 -107.73 -56.78
N LEU A 127 -7.26 -108.43 -55.90
CA LEU A 127 -7.12 -108.04 -54.49
C LEU A 127 -6.39 -106.69 -54.35
N TRP A 128 -5.36 -106.44 -55.17
CA TRP A 128 -4.70 -105.14 -55.23
C TRP A 128 -5.64 -104.04 -55.75
N LEU A 129 -6.36 -104.26 -56.85
CA LEU A 129 -7.35 -103.31 -57.38
C LEU A 129 -8.41 -102.95 -56.33
N THR A 130 -9.01 -103.96 -55.69
CA THR A 130 -10.01 -103.79 -54.64
C THR A 130 -9.47 -102.98 -53.46
N ARG A 131 -8.20 -103.20 -53.10
CA ARG A 131 -7.53 -102.41 -52.05
C ARG A 131 -7.34 -100.94 -52.46
N GLN A 132 -6.97 -100.64 -53.72
CA GLN A 132 -6.87 -99.27 -54.20
C GLN A 132 -8.24 -98.59 -54.29
N GLN A 133 -9.25 -99.28 -54.82
CA GLN A 133 -10.64 -98.82 -54.88
C GLN A 133 -11.12 -98.34 -53.50
N CYS A 134 -11.05 -99.21 -52.49
CA CYS A 134 -11.44 -98.89 -51.11
C CYS A 134 -10.62 -97.74 -50.50
N SER A 135 -9.32 -97.62 -50.84
CA SER A 135 -8.46 -96.53 -50.38
C SER A 135 -8.83 -95.18 -51.01
N LEU A 136 -9.34 -95.19 -52.26
CA LEU A 136 -9.80 -94.01 -52.98
C LEU A 136 -11.25 -93.62 -52.65
N ASP A 137 -12.07 -94.56 -52.16
CA ASP A 137 -13.46 -94.33 -51.72
C ASP A 137 -13.55 -93.47 -50.45
N VAL A 138 -12.54 -93.53 -49.57
CA VAL A 138 -12.43 -92.61 -48.42
C VAL A 138 -12.18 -91.20 -48.95
N GLY A 139 -13.04 -90.24 -48.59
CA GLY A 139 -12.93 -88.85 -49.05
C GLY A 139 -11.60 -88.15 -48.69
N VAL A 140 -11.32 -87.00 -49.31
CA VAL A 140 -10.14 -86.19 -48.98
C VAL A 140 -10.32 -85.55 -47.59
N GLU A 141 -9.44 -85.89 -46.66
CA GLU A 141 -9.36 -85.23 -45.35
C GLU A 141 -8.77 -83.82 -45.52
N LEU A 142 -9.54 -82.78 -45.19
CA LEU A 142 -9.09 -81.40 -45.25
C LEU A 142 -8.04 -81.14 -44.17
N GLN A 143 -6.91 -80.54 -44.56
CA GLN A 143 -5.77 -80.27 -43.68
C GLN A 143 -5.73 -78.83 -43.16
N LEU A 144 -4.96 -78.63 -42.08
CA LEU A 144 -4.79 -77.35 -41.38
C LEU A 144 -4.11 -76.27 -42.24
N GLY A 145 -2.93 -76.58 -42.81
CA GLY A 145 -2.08 -75.59 -43.47
C GLY A 145 -1.47 -76.07 -44.79
N VAL A 146 -0.73 -75.17 -45.44
CA VAL A 146 -0.12 -75.41 -46.76
C VAL A 146 0.85 -76.60 -46.77
N LYS A 147 1.58 -76.84 -45.68
CA LYS A 147 2.62 -77.89 -45.62
C LYS A 147 1.98 -79.28 -45.64
N GLU A 148 0.90 -79.43 -44.89
CA GLU A 148 0.12 -80.65 -44.74
C GLU A 148 -0.64 -80.94 -46.04
N LYS A 149 -1.20 -79.90 -46.69
CA LYS A 149 -1.80 -79.99 -48.03
C LYS A 149 -0.79 -80.39 -49.12
N LEU A 150 0.42 -79.82 -49.12
CA LEU A 150 1.49 -80.21 -50.04
C LEU A 150 1.98 -81.64 -49.79
N TRP A 151 2.09 -82.05 -48.52
CA TRP A 151 2.43 -83.44 -48.18
C TRP A 151 1.37 -84.44 -48.68
N GLN A 152 0.07 -84.12 -48.61
CA GLN A 152 -0.98 -84.93 -49.24
C GLN A 152 -0.83 -85.01 -50.77
N VAL A 153 -0.44 -83.92 -51.45
CA VAL A 153 -0.14 -83.93 -52.88
C VAL A 153 0.99 -84.91 -53.19
N ASP A 154 2.09 -84.85 -52.43
CA ASP A 154 3.24 -85.74 -52.64
C ASP A 154 2.91 -87.21 -52.30
N GLN A 155 2.12 -87.47 -51.25
CA GLN A 155 1.61 -88.81 -50.95
C GLN A 155 0.74 -89.35 -52.10
N GLN A 156 -0.20 -88.55 -52.62
CA GLN A 156 -1.06 -88.97 -53.72
C GLN A 156 -0.27 -89.15 -55.04
N ARG A 157 0.83 -88.40 -55.26
CA ARG A 157 1.75 -88.63 -56.40
C ARG A 157 2.37 -90.02 -56.35
N VAL A 158 2.76 -90.50 -55.17
CA VAL A 158 3.27 -91.88 -55.01
C VAL A 158 2.18 -92.89 -55.35
N VAL A 159 0.96 -92.73 -54.81
CA VAL A 159 -0.18 -93.65 -55.11
C VAL A 159 -0.50 -93.68 -56.61
N VAL A 160 -0.54 -92.54 -57.29
CA VAL A 160 -0.76 -92.47 -58.75
C VAL A 160 0.39 -93.16 -59.51
N SER A 161 1.64 -92.99 -59.08
CA SER A 161 2.80 -93.67 -59.68
C SER A 161 2.77 -95.18 -59.46
N ASP A 162 2.35 -95.65 -58.28
CA ASP A 162 2.23 -97.08 -57.95
C ASP A 162 1.13 -97.74 -58.79
N ILE A 163 0.00 -97.05 -59.01
CA ILE A 163 -1.08 -97.50 -59.90
C ILE A 163 -0.62 -97.60 -61.35
N HIS A 164 0.09 -96.58 -61.86
CA HIS A 164 0.71 -96.62 -63.19
C HIS A 164 1.74 -97.75 -63.33
N GLY A 165 2.49 -98.05 -62.27
CA GLY A 165 3.45 -99.15 -62.25
C GLY A 165 2.82 -100.54 -62.50
N GLN A 166 1.54 -100.73 -62.20
CA GLN A 166 0.84 -101.99 -62.45
C GLN A 166 0.26 -102.13 -63.86
N ALA A 167 0.32 -101.10 -64.71
CA ALA A 167 -0.20 -101.17 -66.08
C ALA A 167 0.44 -102.31 -66.89
N ALA A 168 1.75 -102.54 -66.72
CA ALA A 168 2.49 -103.62 -67.38
C ALA A 168 2.18 -105.03 -66.84
N LEU A 169 1.62 -105.13 -65.62
CA LEU A 169 1.10 -106.40 -65.10
C LEU A 169 -0.29 -106.68 -65.69
N LEU A 170 -1.14 -105.65 -65.79
CA LEU A 170 -2.44 -105.76 -66.46
C LEU A 170 -2.29 -106.14 -67.94
N GLU A 171 -1.43 -105.46 -68.70
CA GLU A 171 -1.19 -105.75 -70.12
C GLU A 171 -0.81 -107.23 -70.33
N ARG A 172 0.10 -107.76 -69.48
CA ARG A 172 0.45 -109.19 -69.47
C ARG A 172 -0.72 -110.10 -69.12
N LEU A 173 -1.52 -109.76 -68.10
CA LEU A 173 -2.68 -110.56 -67.71
C LEU A 173 -3.72 -110.63 -68.84
N LEU A 174 -3.92 -109.54 -69.58
CA LEU A 174 -4.83 -109.51 -70.74
C LEU A 174 -4.27 -110.36 -71.90
N ASP A 175 -2.98 -110.25 -72.21
CA ASP A 175 -2.30 -111.11 -73.20
C ASP A 175 -2.36 -112.60 -72.82
N GLU A 176 -2.10 -112.94 -71.55
CA GLU A 176 -2.16 -114.31 -71.02
C GLU A 176 -3.60 -114.85 -71.03
N ALA A 177 -4.59 -114.04 -70.66
CA ALA A 177 -6.02 -114.37 -70.77
C ALA A 177 -6.44 -114.64 -72.23
N ALA A 178 -6.05 -113.78 -73.17
CA ALA A 178 -6.32 -113.97 -74.59
C ALA A 178 -5.62 -115.23 -75.13
N ALA A 179 -4.37 -115.50 -74.72
CA ALA A 179 -3.65 -116.71 -75.08
C ALA A 179 -4.23 -117.98 -74.46
N LEU A 180 -4.92 -117.89 -73.31
CA LEU A 180 -5.69 -118.99 -72.72
C LEU A 180 -7.01 -119.18 -73.46
N HIS A 181 -7.82 -118.14 -73.65
CA HIS A 181 -9.10 -118.21 -74.35
C HIS A 181 -8.98 -118.78 -75.77
N ASN A 182 -7.91 -118.44 -76.52
CA ASN A 182 -7.63 -119.04 -77.83
C ASN A 182 -7.36 -120.56 -77.78
N ARG A 183 -6.99 -121.13 -76.62
CA ARG A 183 -6.73 -122.57 -76.40
C ARG A 183 -7.88 -123.31 -75.69
N THR A 184 -8.67 -122.60 -74.87
CA THR A 184 -9.70 -123.18 -74.00
C THR A 184 -11.12 -122.82 -74.43
N GLN A 185 -11.34 -121.68 -75.10
CA GLN A 185 -12.67 -121.14 -75.45
C GLN A 185 -13.59 -120.99 -74.23
N ASP A 186 -13.03 -120.71 -73.06
CA ASP A 186 -13.78 -120.57 -71.81
C ASP A 186 -14.25 -119.11 -71.57
N PRO A 187 -15.48 -118.90 -71.03
CA PRO A 187 -16.00 -117.57 -70.74
C PRO A 187 -15.24 -116.77 -69.68
N SER A 188 -14.62 -117.40 -68.68
CA SER A 188 -13.93 -116.68 -67.59
C SER A 188 -12.70 -115.89 -68.04
N VAL A 189 -12.20 -116.17 -69.24
CA VAL A 189 -11.08 -115.49 -69.89
C VAL A 189 -11.48 -114.85 -71.24
N GLU A 190 -12.78 -114.73 -71.53
CA GLU A 190 -13.26 -114.15 -72.79
C GLU A 190 -13.03 -112.62 -72.88
N PRO A 191 -13.10 -112.02 -74.07
CA PRO A 191 -12.85 -110.59 -74.26
C PRO A 191 -13.68 -109.68 -73.35
N GLN A 192 -14.92 -110.04 -73.03
CA GLN A 192 -15.77 -109.25 -72.13
C GLN A 192 -15.28 -109.26 -70.67
N ALA A 193 -14.65 -110.36 -70.21
CA ALA A 193 -14.01 -110.40 -68.89
C ALA A 193 -12.70 -109.59 -68.86
N GLN A 194 -11.95 -109.62 -69.97
CA GLN A 194 -10.74 -108.81 -70.17
C GLN A 194 -11.07 -107.31 -70.18
N GLU A 195 -12.12 -106.90 -70.91
CA GLU A 195 -12.64 -105.52 -70.93
C GLU A 195 -13.07 -105.05 -69.53
N ALA A 196 -13.78 -105.89 -68.77
CA ALA A 196 -14.21 -105.55 -67.40
C ALA A 196 -13.02 -105.33 -66.44
N LEU A 197 -11.97 -106.14 -66.52
CA LEU A 197 -10.75 -105.96 -65.72
C LEU A 197 -10.02 -104.66 -66.11
N GLN A 198 -9.93 -104.38 -67.41
CA GLN A 198 -9.33 -103.17 -67.94
C GLN A 198 -10.12 -101.91 -67.55
N GLU A 199 -11.46 -101.97 -67.53
CA GLU A 199 -12.32 -100.89 -67.06
C GLU A 199 -12.17 -100.67 -65.55
N ALA A 200 -12.11 -101.73 -64.73
CA ALA A 200 -11.88 -101.63 -63.29
C ALA A 200 -10.54 -100.92 -62.98
N TYR A 201 -9.46 -101.28 -63.68
CA TYR A 201 -8.17 -100.58 -63.55
C TYR A 201 -8.24 -99.11 -64.00
N ASN A 202 -8.88 -98.82 -65.14
CA ASN A 202 -9.04 -97.44 -65.62
C ASN A 202 -9.76 -96.58 -64.59
N ASN A 203 -10.87 -97.07 -64.02
CA ASN A 203 -11.61 -96.38 -62.96
C ASN A 203 -10.76 -96.12 -61.70
N VAL A 204 -9.87 -97.04 -61.32
CA VAL A 204 -8.92 -96.82 -60.20
C VAL A 204 -7.88 -95.76 -60.54
N ARG A 205 -7.28 -95.78 -61.75
CA ARG A 205 -6.32 -94.77 -62.22
C ARG A 205 -6.97 -93.39 -62.25
N ASP A 206 -8.08 -93.25 -62.97
CA ASP A 206 -8.66 -91.95 -63.28
C ASP A 206 -9.11 -91.23 -62.00
N ARG A 207 -9.71 -91.97 -61.06
CA ARG A 207 -10.03 -91.44 -59.72
C ARG A 207 -8.81 -91.05 -58.89
N ALA A 208 -7.69 -91.76 -59.03
CA ALA A 208 -6.46 -91.39 -58.34
C ALA A 208 -5.83 -90.11 -58.92
N GLU A 209 -5.94 -89.90 -60.23
CA GLU A 209 -5.54 -88.67 -60.92
C GLU A 209 -6.48 -87.49 -60.60
N GLU A 210 -7.80 -87.68 -60.65
CA GLU A 210 -8.78 -86.68 -60.22
C GLU A 210 -8.48 -86.18 -58.80
N ARG A 211 -8.30 -87.12 -57.86
CA ARG A 211 -7.92 -86.82 -56.47
C ARG A 211 -6.61 -86.05 -56.38
N LEU A 212 -5.63 -86.37 -57.22
CA LEU A 212 -4.36 -85.65 -57.30
C LEU A 212 -4.56 -84.21 -57.81
N THR A 213 -5.35 -83.99 -58.85
CA THR A 213 -5.63 -82.63 -59.37
C THR A 213 -6.39 -81.78 -58.35
N LEU A 214 -7.35 -82.38 -57.61
CA LEU A 214 -8.06 -81.71 -56.53
C LEU A 214 -7.12 -81.28 -55.39
N LEU A 215 -6.26 -82.18 -54.92
CA LEU A 215 -5.25 -81.86 -53.89
C LEU A 215 -4.27 -80.78 -54.37
N GLN A 216 -3.81 -80.86 -55.62
CA GLN A 216 -2.92 -79.84 -56.21
C GLN A 216 -3.59 -78.47 -56.26
N LYS A 217 -4.86 -78.39 -56.67
CA LYS A 217 -5.65 -77.15 -56.65
C LYS A 217 -5.73 -76.57 -55.22
N ILE A 218 -6.16 -77.38 -54.25
CA ILE A 218 -6.35 -76.97 -52.85
C ILE A 218 -5.03 -76.48 -52.21
N ALA A 219 -3.90 -77.12 -52.55
CA ALA A 219 -2.58 -76.68 -52.11
C ALA A 219 -2.14 -75.37 -52.79
N ALA A 220 -2.33 -75.25 -54.11
CA ALA A 220 -1.94 -74.07 -54.89
C ALA A 220 -2.74 -72.81 -54.53
N GLU A 221 -4.04 -72.94 -54.23
CA GLU A 221 -4.89 -71.86 -53.72
C GLU A 221 -4.34 -71.33 -52.37
N HIS A 222 -4.01 -72.24 -51.44
CA HIS A 222 -3.50 -71.85 -50.11
C HIS A 222 -2.08 -71.27 -50.21
N GLN A 223 -1.22 -71.81 -51.09
CA GLN A 223 0.11 -71.26 -51.35
C GLN A 223 0.05 -69.86 -51.99
N THR A 224 -0.93 -69.62 -52.86
CA THR A 224 -1.17 -68.30 -53.49
C THR A 224 -1.59 -67.28 -52.45
N TYR A 225 -2.56 -67.61 -51.60
CA TYR A 225 -2.98 -66.80 -50.45
C TYR A 225 -1.79 -66.46 -49.53
N GLN A 226 -1.04 -67.46 -49.06
CA GLN A 226 0.10 -67.25 -48.17
C GLN A 226 1.18 -66.35 -48.80
N GLY A 227 1.42 -66.49 -50.11
CA GLY A 227 2.31 -65.59 -50.84
C GLY A 227 1.80 -64.15 -50.89
N CYS A 228 0.48 -63.92 -50.95
CA CYS A 228 -0.11 -62.59 -50.89
C CYS A 228 -0.03 -62.00 -49.47
N VAL A 229 -0.32 -62.79 -48.44
CA VAL A 229 -0.14 -62.41 -47.02
C VAL A 229 1.29 -61.94 -46.76
N GLN A 230 2.30 -62.75 -47.10
CA GLN A 230 3.72 -62.42 -46.84
C GLN A 230 4.16 -61.13 -47.54
N ARG A 231 3.65 -60.88 -48.76
CA ARG A 231 3.89 -59.62 -49.48
C ARG A 231 3.22 -58.43 -48.79
N PHE A 232 1.98 -58.57 -48.35
CA PHE A 232 1.25 -57.49 -47.66
C PHE A 232 1.79 -57.20 -46.25
N GLN A 233 2.20 -58.22 -45.49
CA GLN A 233 2.93 -58.05 -44.21
C GLN A 233 4.23 -57.29 -44.41
N SER A 234 5.02 -57.65 -45.43
CA SER A 234 6.28 -56.96 -45.76
C SER A 234 6.04 -55.51 -46.18
N TRP A 235 4.97 -55.26 -46.94
CA TRP A 235 4.56 -53.91 -47.34
C TRP A 235 4.07 -53.07 -46.14
N LEU A 236 3.23 -53.63 -45.26
CA LEU A 236 2.76 -52.97 -44.03
C LEU A 236 3.94 -52.55 -43.15
N LEU A 237 4.91 -53.45 -42.93
CA LEU A 237 6.12 -53.15 -42.17
C LEU A 237 6.94 -52.04 -42.84
N SER A 238 7.11 -52.09 -44.16
CA SER A 238 7.83 -51.05 -44.91
C SER A 238 7.15 -49.68 -44.81
N LYS A 239 5.83 -49.62 -44.94
CA LYS A 239 5.05 -48.37 -44.89
C LYS A 239 4.89 -47.82 -43.47
N THR A 240 4.81 -48.70 -42.47
CA THR A 240 4.89 -48.30 -41.05
C THR A 240 6.25 -47.68 -40.73
N LYS A 241 7.36 -48.27 -41.24
CA LYS A 241 8.68 -47.65 -41.12
C LYS A 241 8.77 -46.32 -41.88
N GLU A 242 8.22 -46.23 -43.09
CA GLU A 242 8.21 -44.98 -43.88
C GLU A 242 7.52 -43.83 -43.13
N LEU A 243 6.43 -44.10 -42.41
CA LEU A 243 5.79 -43.15 -41.49
C LEU A 243 6.73 -42.72 -40.35
N THR A 244 7.36 -43.66 -39.63
CA THR A 244 8.30 -43.35 -38.54
C THR A 244 9.49 -42.53 -39.05
N ASP A 245 10.13 -42.99 -40.13
CA ASP A 245 11.26 -42.33 -40.79
C ASP A 245 10.90 -40.91 -41.29
N LEU A 246 9.64 -40.63 -41.65
CA LEU A 246 9.17 -39.27 -42.02
C LEU A 246 8.97 -38.36 -40.80
N MET A 247 8.45 -38.91 -39.70
CA MET A 247 8.23 -38.16 -38.47
C MET A 247 9.55 -37.78 -37.77
N GLU A 248 10.58 -38.63 -37.84
CA GLU A 248 11.90 -38.38 -37.24
C GLU A 248 12.77 -37.32 -37.97
N ARG A 249 12.54 -37.06 -39.27
CA ARG A 249 13.38 -36.12 -40.05
C ARG A 249 13.31 -34.67 -39.56
N GLU A 250 14.40 -33.92 -39.68
CA GLU A 250 14.39 -32.45 -39.55
C GLU A 250 13.98 -31.79 -40.87
N GLU A 251 12.67 -31.83 -41.16
CA GLU A 251 12.03 -31.16 -42.30
C GLU A 251 10.92 -30.20 -41.84
N MET A 252 10.65 -29.15 -42.63
CA MET A 252 9.54 -28.23 -42.40
C MET A 252 8.21 -28.96 -42.30
N ALA A 253 7.35 -28.59 -41.34
CA ALA A 253 6.07 -29.27 -41.09
C ALA A 253 5.18 -29.35 -42.33
N GLU A 254 5.17 -28.33 -43.19
CA GLU A 254 4.44 -28.32 -44.46
C GLU A 254 4.94 -29.35 -45.49
N ASN A 255 6.24 -29.67 -45.48
CA ASN A 255 6.82 -30.68 -46.36
C ASN A 255 6.52 -32.08 -45.83
N LYS A 256 6.65 -32.28 -44.51
CA LYS A 256 6.17 -33.50 -43.85
C LYS A 256 4.69 -33.76 -44.12
N LEU A 257 3.84 -32.72 -44.04
CA LEU A 257 2.40 -32.83 -44.33
C LEU A 257 2.15 -33.37 -45.75
N LYS A 258 2.81 -32.80 -46.76
CA LYS A 258 2.70 -33.25 -48.17
C LYS A 258 3.22 -34.69 -48.35
N ALA A 259 4.29 -35.05 -47.64
CA ALA A 259 4.83 -36.41 -47.67
C ALA A 259 3.90 -37.43 -46.99
N LEU A 260 3.28 -37.07 -45.85
CA LEU A 260 2.27 -37.90 -45.20
C LEU A 260 1.02 -38.08 -46.08
N GLN A 261 0.56 -37.03 -46.76
CA GLN A 261 -0.58 -37.11 -47.70
C GLN A 261 -0.27 -38.06 -48.86
N ALA A 262 0.90 -37.95 -49.49
CA ALA A 262 1.33 -38.88 -50.54
C ALA A 262 1.53 -40.32 -50.04
N LEU A 263 1.96 -40.48 -48.78
CA LEU A 263 2.05 -41.79 -48.13
C LEU A 263 0.66 -42.37 -47.82
N ASP A 264 -0.29 -41.55 -47.38
CA ASP A 264 -1.66 -41.97 -47.09
C ASP A 264 -2.44 -42.33 -48.36
N ASP A 265 -2.31 -41.56 -49.45
CA ASP A 265 -2.80 -41.94 -50.79
C ASP A 265 -2.23 -43.31 -51.22
N SER A 266 -0.94 -43.55 -50.97
CA SER A 266 -0.27 -44.82 -51.24
C SER A 266 -0.73 -45.97 -50.35
N VAL A 267 -1.24 -45.72 -49.14
CA VAL A 267 -1.76 -46.74 -48.21
C VAL A 267 -3.26 -46.99 -48.45
N ALA A 268 -4.02 -45.97 -48.84
CA ALA A 268 -5.41 -46.09 -49.28
C ALA A 268 -5.55 -46.93 -50.56
N GLY A 269 -4.65 -46.75 -51.53
CA GLY A 269 -4.68 -47.49 -52.80
C GLY A 269 -4.63 -49.02 -52.63
N GLU A 270 -3.96 -49.50 -51.58
CA GLU A 270 -3.72 -50.91 -51.28
C GLU A 270 -4.84 -51.56 -50.44
N GLU A 271 -5.93 -50.84 -50.11
CA GLU A 271 -7.14 -51.48 -49.53
C GLU A 271 -7.68 -52.58 -50.47
N LYS A 272 -7.49 -52.42 -51.78
CA LYS A 272 -7.91 -53.40 -52.79
C LYS A 272 -7.12 -54.71 -52.73
N THR A 273 -5.84 -54.67 -52.35
CA THR A 273 -5.03 -55.89 -52.20
C THR A 273 -5.33 -56.61 -50.89
N LEU A 274 -5.66 -55.87 -49.83
CA LEU A 274 -6.25 -56.41 -48.60
C LEU A 274 -7.59 -57.12 -48.88
N GLN A 275 -8.55 -56.45 -49.52
CA GLN A 275 -9.85 -57.04 -49.88
C GLN A 275 -9.70 -58.30 -50.76
N HIS A 276 -8.66 -58.36 -51.62
CA HIS A 276 -8.34 -59.56 -52.40
C HIS A 276 -7.81 -60.71 -51.53
N ILE A 277 -6.97 -60.42 -50.52
CA ILE A 277 -6.49 -61.43 -49.56
C ILE A 277 -7.66 -61.98 -48.72
N GLU A 278 -8.58 -61.12 -48.28
CA GLU A 278 -9.79 -61.53 -47.55
C GLU A 278 -10.71 -62.42 -48.41
N GLY A 279 -10.90 -62.08 -49.69
CA GLY A 279 -11.62 -62.93 -50.64
C GLY A 279 -10.94 -64.28 -50.87
N ALA A 280 -9.61 -64.34 -50.84
CA ALA A 280 -8.86 -65.59 -50.93
C ALA A 280 -8.94 -66.41 -49.62
N ALA A 281 -8.98 -65.77 -48.46
CA ALA A 281 -9.18 -66.41 -47.15
C ALA A 281 -10.55 -67.11 -47.07
N GLU A 282 -11.64 -66.41 -47.44
CA GLU A 282 -12.98 -67.01 -47.45
C GLU A 282 -13.10 -68.12 -48.51
N ALA A 283 -12.45 -67.99 -49.68
CA ALA A 283 -12.39 -69.07 -50.66
C ALA A 283 -11.69 -70.34 -50.13
N LEU A 284 -10.68 -70.19 -49.27
CA LEU A 284 -9.96 -71.29 -48.63
C LEU A 284 -10.72 -71.97 -47.49
N ARG A 285 -11.75 -71.31 -46.94
CA ARG A 285 -12.56 -71.82 -45.84
C ARG A 285 -13.21 -73.18 -46.13
N GLY A 286 -13.63 -73.39 -47.37
CA GLY A 286 -14.23 -74.65 -47.83
C GLY A 286 -13.23 -75.76 -48.19
N SER A 287 -11.93 -75.45 -48.29
CA SER A 287 -10.88 -76.39 -48.70
C SER A 287 -9.80 -76.61 -47.63
N THR A 288 -10.06 -76.19 -46.40
CA THR A 288 -9.16 -76.24 -45.24
C THR A 288 -9.92 -76.85 -44.06
N SER A 289 -9.24 -77.50 -43.11
CA SER A 289 -9.92 -78.00 -41.89
C SER A 289 -10.51 -76.84 -41.08
N PRO A 290 -11.56 -77.03 -40.25
CA PRO A 290 -12.21 -75.94 -39.54
C PRO A 290 -11.25 -75.06 -38.71
N ALA A 291 -10.35 -75.68 -37.93
CA ALA A 291 -9.35 -74.96 -37.16
C ALA A 291 -8.25 -74.30 -38.03
N GLY A 292 -7.97 -74.83 -39.22
CA GLY A 292 -7.06 -74.18 -40.18
C GLY A 292 -7.72 -73.00 -40.88
N ALA A 293 -9.04 -73.07 -41.12
CA ALA A 293 -9.83 -71.98 -41.64
C ALA A 293 -9.99 -70.84 -40.62
N GLU A 294 -10.10 -71.15 -39.33
CA GLU A 294 -10.04 -70.15 -38.24
C GLU A 294 -8.71 -69.39 -38.29
N VAL A 295 -7.57 -70.08 -38.34
CA VAL A 295 -6.23 -69.44 -38.46
C VAL A 295 -6.08 -68.58 -39.73
N VAL A 296 -6.65 -69.03 -40.87
CA VAL A 296 -6.64 -68.25 -42.13
C VAL A 296 -7.51 -66.99 -42.04
N VAL A 297 -8.62 -67.02 -41.29
CA VAL A 297 -9.45 -65.84 -41.03
C VAL A 297 -8.76 -64.89 -40.05
N GLU A 298 -8.22 -65.40 -38.94
CA GLU A 298 -7.46 -64.60 -37.96
C GLU A 298 -6.25 -63.89 -38.60
N GLU A 299 -5.52 -64.58 -39.49
CA GLU A 299 -4.39 -63.99 -40.21
C GLU A 299 -4.83 -62.85 -41.13
N ALA A 300 -5.94 -63.01 -41.86
CA ALA A 300 -6.51 -61.95 -42.70
C ALA A 300 -7.06 -60.76 -41.88
N GLU A 301 -7.70 -61.03 -40.73
CA GLU A 301 -8.15 -59.99 -39.81
C GLU A 301 -6.98 -59.21 -39.19
N GLU A 302 -5.87 -59.85 -38.83
CA GLU A 302 -4.66 -59.14 -38.39
C GLU A 302 -4.04 -58.26 -39.48
N LEU A 303 -4.15 -58.63 -40.77
CA LEU A 303 -3.75 -57.73 -41.86
C LEU A 303 -4.66 -56.50 -41.96
N ARG A 304 -5.99 -56.67 -41.78
CA ARG A 304 -6.93 -55.55 -41.72
C ARG A 304 -6.64 -54.65 -40.52
N LEU A 305 -6.44 -55.21 -39.33
CA LEU A 305 -6.06 -54.47 -38.13
C LEU A 305 -4.69 -53.79 -38.28
N GLY A 306 -3.73 -54.42 -38.99
CA GLY A 306 -2.44 -53.83 -39.34
C GLY A 306 -2.57 -52.60 -40.25
N TRP A 307 -3.35 -52.72 -41.33
CA TRP A 307 -3.64 -51.61 -42.24
C TRP A 307 -4.42 -50.48 -41.56
N GLN A 308 -5.41 -50.80 -40.72
CA GLN A 308 -6.17 -49.82 -39.94
C GLN A 308 -5.29 -49.07 -38.94
N ARG A 309 -4.39 -49.77 -38.22
CA ARG A 309 -3.39 -49.13 -37.33
C ARG A 309 -2.48 -48.16 -38.08
N LEU A 310 -2.02 -48.54 -39.29
CA LEU A 310 -1.20 -47.67 -40.14
C LEU A 310 -1.97 -46.42 -40.61
N ARG A 311 -3.21 -46.60 -41.10
CA ARG A 311 -4.12 -45.50 -41.48
C ARG A 311 -4.40 -44.56 -40.31
N GLN A 312 -4.65 -45.09 -39.11
CA GLN A 312 -4.84 -44.28 -37.91
C GLN A 312 -3.58 -43.48 -37.56
N GLY A 313 -2.39 -44.10 -37.57
CA GLY A 313 -1.13 -43.43 -37.30
C GLY A 313 -0.79 -42.32 -38.33
N LEU A 314 -1.21 -42.50 -39.59
CA LEU A 314 -1.13 -41.47 -40.63
C LEU A 314 -2.03 -40.27 -40.32
N CYS A 315 -3.30 -40.51 -39.96
CA CYS A 315 -4.23 -39.45 -39.54
C CYS A 315 -3.73 -38.70 -38.29
N GLU A 316 -3.31 -39.42 -37.25
CA GLU A 316 -2.81 -38.82 -36.00
C GLU A 316 -1.53 -37.98 -36.24
N ALA A 317 -0.65 -38.45 -37.12
CA ALA A 317 0.54 -37.69 -37.54
C ALA A 317 0.17 -36.44 -38.36
N GLU A 318 -0.81 -36.54 -39.27
CA GLU A 318 -1.28 -35.39 -40.05
C GLU A 318 -1.97 -34.34 -39.15
N GLU A 319 -2.90 -34.76 -38.28
CA GLU A 319 -3.58 -33.89 -37.32
C GLU A 319 -2.61 -33.23 -36.34
N GLY A 320 -1.59 -33.97 -35.88
CA GLY A 320 -0.50 -33.43 -35.06
C GLY A 320 0.32 -32.35 -35.78
N LEU A 321 0.68 -32.57 -37.04
CA LEU A 321 1.39 -31.58 -37.85
C LEU A 321 0.52 -30.36 -38.21
N ARG A 322 -0.76 -30.57 -38.55
CA ARG A 322 -1.73 -29.47 -38.78
C ARG A 322 -1.91 -28.62 -37.53
N SER A 323 -2.07 -29.25 -36.36
CA SER A 323 -2.21 -28.56 -35.07
C SER A 323 -0.94 -27.79 -34.69
N SER A 324 0.24 -28.37 -34.95
CA SER A 324 1.53 -27.70 -34.76
C SER A 324 1.66 -26.47 -35.66
N LEU A 325 1.36 -26.62 -36.97
CA LEU A 325 1.43 -25.54 -37.96
C LEU A 325 0.44 -24.41 -37.65
N ASP A 326 -0.80 -24.73 -37.25
CA ASP A 326 -1.78 -23.72 -36.81
C ASP A 326 -1.32 -23.03 -35.52
N SER A 327 -0.80 -23.76 -34.54
CA SER A 327 -0.25 -23.15 -33.31
C SER A 327 0.92 -22.19 -33.61
N HIS A 328 1.76 -22.51 -34.60
CA HIS A 328 2.84 -21.64 -35.06
C HIS A 328 2.30 -20.42 -35.82
N SER A 329 1.30 -20.59 -36.68
CA SER A 329 0.61 -19.49 -37.37
C SER A 329 -0.07 -18.52 -36.39
N GLN A 330 -0.76 -19.05 -35.38
CA GLN A 330 -1.32 -18.28 -34.28
C GLN A 330 -0.22 -17.53 -33.49
N TYR A 331 0.88 -18.20 -33.15
CA TYR A 331 2.04 -17.57 -32.49
C TYR A 331 2.57 -16.39 -33.32
N MET A 332 2.89 -16.61 -34.60
CA MET A 332 3.43 -15.57 -35.49
C MET A 332 2.47 -14.38 -35.65
N THR A 333 1.17 -14.64 -35.81
CA THR A 333 0.12 -13.61 -35.89
C THR A 333 0.05 -12.77 -34.61
N ARG A 334 0.19 -13.42 -33.44
CA ARG A 334 0.18 -12.75 -32.13
C ARG A 334 1.46 -11.95 -31.91
N CYS A 335 2.61 -12.46 -32.32
CA CYS A 335 3.90 -11.75 -32.27
C CYS A 335 3.90 -10.50 -33.15
N GLN A 336 3.37 -10.59 -34.38
CA GLN A 336 3.20 -9.44 -35.26
C GLN A 336 2.30 -8.37 -34.60
N ARG A 337 1.10 -8.76 -34.15
CA ARG A 337 0.17 -7.83 -33.49
C ARG A 337 0.79 -7.18 -32.24
N LEU A 338 1.50 -7.95 -31.42
CA LEU A 338 2.18 -7.41 -30.23
C LEU A 338 3.24 -6.37 -30.65
N GLY A 339 4.04 -6.66 -31.68
CA GLY A 339 5.01 -5.70 -32.23
C GLY A 339 4.37 -4.42 -32.77
N GLU A 340 3.24 -4.53 -33.48
CA GLU A 340 2.45 -3.39 -33.95
C GLU A 340 1.86 -2.56 -32.79
N ASP A 341 1.32 -3.22 -31.76
CA ASP A 341 0.72 -2.58 -30.58
C ASP A 341 1.81 -1.87 -29.72
N ILE A 342 3.00 -2.48 -29.59
CA ILE A 342 4.21 -1.87 -28.99
C ILE A 342 4.63 -0.63 -29.77
N GLY A 343 4.73 -0.74 -31.10
CA GLY A 343 5.14 0.36 -31.98
C GLY A 343 4.23 1.58 -31.88
N ARG A 344 2.90 1.38 -31.83
CA ARG A 344 1.94 2.48 -31.67
C ARG A 344 2.08 3.19 -30.33
N LEU A 345 2.22 2.45 -29.21
CA LEU A 345 2.42 3.08 -27.91
C LEU A 345 3.77 3.81 -27.83
N ARG A 346 4.85 3.23 -28.35
CA ARG A 346 6.18 3.87 -28.40
C ARG A 346 6.17 5.20 -29.16
N LEU A 347 5.43 5.29 -30.29
CA LEU A 347 5.25 6.55 -31.02
C LEU A 347 4.47 7.60 -30.22
N LEU A 348 3.39 7.20 -29.54
CA LEU A 348 2.61 8.11 -28.68
C LEU A 348 3.45 8.63 -27.51
N LEU A 349 4.23 7.76 -26.86
CA LEU A 349 5.16 8.12 -25.80
C LEU A 349 6.23 9.11 -26.28
N GLN A 350 6.78 8.93 -27.48
CA GLN A 350 7.76 9.86 -28.06
C GLN A 350 7.16 11.26 -28.30
N GLY A 351 5.92 11.34 -28.80
CA GLY A 351 5.21 12.62 -28.95
C GLY A 351 4.96 13.31 -27.60
N LEU A 352 4.43 12.56 -26.63
CA LEU A 352 4.18 13.07 -25.28
C LEU A 352 5.47 13.49 -24.55
N ASP A 353 6.61 12.84 -24.79
CA ASP A 353 7.89 13.25 -24.20
C ASP A 353 8.48 14.51 -24.86
N HIS A 354 8.27 14.69 -26.16
CA HIS A 354 8.65 15.90 -26.89
C HIS A 354 7.91 17.13 -26.34
N GLU A 355 6.60 17.00 -26.06
CA GLU A 355 5.78 18.03 -25.38
C GLU A 355 6.31 18.42 -23.98
N LEU A 356 6.96 17.49 -23.27
CA LEU A 356 7.61 17.75 -21.97
C LEU A 356 9.01 18.36 -22.09
N VAL A 357 9.65 18.30 -23.26
CA VAL A 357 11.05 18.72 -23.48
C VAL A 357 11.15 20.11 -24.11
N GLU A 358 10.40 20.41 -25.18
CA GLU A 358 10.55 21.70 -25.90
C GLU A 358 10.33 22.91 -24.97
N HIS A 359 9.37 22.82 -24.05
CA HIS A 359 9.06 23.90 -23.12
C HIS A 359 10.07 24.08 -21.96
N ARG A 360 11.16 23.31 -21.95
CA ARG A 360 12.26 23.46 -20.99
C ARG A 360 13.46 24.26 -21.53
N GLU A 361 13.55 24.43 -22.84
CA GLU A 361 14.68 25.12 -23.51
C GLU A 361 14.31 26.52 -24.03
N ALA A 362 13.02 26.89 -23.97
CA ALA A 362 12.47 28.06 -24.67
C ALA A 362 12.52 29.42 -23.93
N GLU A 363 12.81 29.47 -22.62
CA GLU A 363 12.71 30.72 -21.83
C GLU A 363 13.88 30.97 -20.86
N GLU A 364 14.35 32.22 -20.83
CA GLU A 364 15.18 32.73 -19.74
C GLU A 364 14.33 32.99 -18.48
N PRO A 365 14.83 32.73 -17.26
CA PRO A 365 14.06 32.78 -16.01
C PRO A 365 13.69 34.20 -15.52
N ALA A 366 13.84 35.22 -16.37
CA ALA A 366 13.75 36.63 -15.98
C ALA A 366 12.34 37.25 -16.08
N ASN A 367 11.38 36.62 -16.77
CA ASN A 367 10.08 37.23 -17.06
C ASN A 367 8.92 36.21 -17.18
N CYS A 368 8.87 35.21 -16.31
CA CYS A 368 7.80 34.21 -16.33
C CYS A 368 6.48 34.80 -15.78
N SER A 369 5.52 35.07 -16.67
CA SER A 369 4.18 35.54 -16.31
C SER A 369 3.36 34.45 -15.62
N GLU A 370 2.44 34.85 -14.73
CA GLU A 370 1.42 33.97 -14.12
C GLU A 370 0.67 33.16 -15.18
N GLU A 371 0.25 33.83 -16.27
CA GLU A 371 -0.44 33.19 -17.40
C GLU A 371 0.42 32.10 -18.07
N HIS A 372 1.75 32.26 -18.10
CA HIS A 372 2.63 31.25 -18.68
C HIS A 372 2.79 30.04 -17.76
N MET A 373 2.97 30.25 -16.45
CA MET A 373 3.02 29.14 -15.47
C MET A 373 1.72 28.32 -15.47
N VAL A 374 0.56 28.98 -15.60
CA VAL A 374 -0.73 28.30 -15.77
C VAL A 374 -0.78 27.54 -17.10
N GLY A 375 -0.25 28.10 -18.18
CA GLY A 375 -0.12 27.42 -19.49
C GLY A 375 0.73 26.16 -19.42
N GLN A 376 1.90 26.22 -18.78
CA GLN A 376 2.79 25.07 -18.56
C GLN A 376 2.12 24.01 -17.68
N TRP A 377 1.54 24.40 -16.54
CA TRP A 377 0.85 23.49 -15.62
C TRP A 377 -0.30 22.74 -16.31
N ARG A 378 -1.11 23.42 -17.14
CA ARG A 378 -2.16 22.78 -17.95
C ARG A 378 -1.60 21.78 -18.95
N LYS A 379 -0.51 22.11 -19.66
CA LYS A 379 0.14 21.21 -20.62
C LYS A 379 0.68 19.95 -19.94
N TYR A 380 1.46 20.10 -18.87
CA TYR A 380 1.97 18.96 -18.11
C TYR A 380 0.84 18.10 -17.54
N THR A 381 -0.24 18.72 -17.08
CA THR A 381 -1.45 18.03 -16.60
C THR A 381 -2.15 17.27 -17.74
N GLY A 382 -2.24 17.85 -18.93
CA GLY A 382 -2.74 17.20 -20.15
C GLY A 382 -1.95 15.92 -20.47
N VAL A 383 -0.61 16.04 -20.59
CA VAL A 383 0.29 14.89 -20.82
C VAL A 383 0.13 13.83 -19.73
N ARG A 384 0.13 14.22 -18.45
CA ARG A 384 -0.07 13.31 -17.30
C ARG A 384 -1.40 12.56 -17.39
N ASN A 385 -2.48 13.25 -17.79
CA ASN A 385 -3.81 12.66 -17.89
C ASN A 385 -3.93 11.73 -19.12
N THR A 386 -3.28 12.06 -20.25
CA THR A 386 -3.17 11.15 -21.41
C THR A 386 -2.43 9.87 -21.05
N LEU A 387 -1.28 9.98 -20.38
CA LEU A 387 -0.52 8.83 -19.86
C LEU A 387 -1.33 7.98 -18.84
N ALA A 388 -2.29 8.57 -18.12
CA ALA A 388 -3.19 7.83 -17.25
C ALA A 388 -4.25 7.02 -18.02
N GLY A 389 -4.69 7.49 -19.20
CA GLY A 389 -5.58 6.73 -20.09
C GLY A 389 -4.89 5.51 -20.73
N GLU A 390 -3.64 5.71 -21.16
CA GLU A 390 -2.81 4.70 -21.82
C GLU A 390 -2.32 3.57 -20.88
N GLU A 391 -2.53 3.66 -19.55
CA GLU A 391 -2.23 2.54 -18.64
C GLU A 391 -3.03 1.27 -19.01
N SER A 392 -4.23 1.45 -19.58
CA SER A 392 -5.02 0.34 -20.12
C SER A 392 -4.34 -0.37 -21.29
N GLN A 393 -3.68 0.38 -22.19
CA GLN A 393 -2.88 -0.16 -23.29
C GLN A 393 -1.59 -0.81 -22.79
N VAL A 394 -0.96 -0.26 -21.74
CA VAL A 394 0.21 -0.86 -21.08
C VAL A 394 -0.11 -2.24 -20.47
N GLU A 395 -1.26 -2.38 -19.80
CA GLU A 395 -1.70 -3.69 -19.29
C GLU A 395 -2.13 -4.65 -20.41
N LEU A 396 -2.71 -4.14 -21.52
CA LEU A 396 -3.02 -4.95 -22.69
C LEU A 396 -1.76 -5.57 -23.32
N LEU A 397 -0.66 -4.80 -23.46
CA LEU A 397 0.62 -5.31 -23.96
C LEU A 397 1.20 -6.43 -23.06
N LYS A 398 1.10 -6.26 -21.74
CA LYS A 398 1.51 -7.30 -20.77
C LYS A 398 0.65 -8.56 -20.86
N ALA A 399 -0.67 -8.40 -21.06
CA ALA A 399 -1.58 -9.52 -21.25
C ALA A 399 -1.31 -10.27 -22.55
N GLN A 400 -1.11 -9.56 -23.66
CA GLN A 400 -0.71 -10.12 -24.96
C GLN A 400 0.62 -10.89 -24.87
N LEU A 401 1.61 -10.36 -24.14
CA LEU A 401 2.86 -11.07 -23.86
C LEU A 401 2.64 -12.33 -23.00
N LYS A 402 1.84 -12.26 -21.93
CA LYS A 402 1.50 -13.48 -21.14
C LYS A 402 0.78 -14.52 -22.00
N GLU A 403 -0.03 -14.08 -22.96
CA GLU A 403 -0.68 -14.94 -23.95
C GLU A 403 0.28 -15.60 -24.96
N LEU A 404 1.53 -15.15 -25.10
CA LEU A 404 2.57 -15.82 -25.90
C LEU A 404 3.27 -16.95 -25.13
N PHE A 405 3.42 -16.87 -23.81
CA PHE A 405 4.08 -17.92 -23.01
C PHE A 405 3.30 -19.25 -22.94
N ARG A 406 2.14 -19.38 -23.61
CA ARG A 406 1.48 -20.68 -23.84
C ARG A 406 2.22 -21.53 -24.89
N PHE A 407 2.96 -20.89 -25.79
CA PHE A 407 3.69 -21.54 -26.87
C PHE A 407 5.12 -21.86 -26.40
N SER A 408 5.69 -22.95 -26.90
CA SER A 408 7.04 -23.42 -26.54
C SER A 408 8.19 -22.63 -27.20
N VAL A 409 7.89 -21.51 -27.86
CA VAL A 409 8.84 -20.73 -28.67
C VAL A 409 9.40 -19.56 -27.87
N ASP A 410 10.71 -19.36 -27.95
CA ASP A 410 11.39 -18.28 -27.23
C ASP A 410 10.93 -16.89 -27.68
N SER A 411 10.34 -16.16 -26.74
CA SER A 411 9.74 -14.83 -26.93
C SER A 411 10.55 -13.72 -26.23
N GLN A 412 11.82 -13.97 -25.86
CA GLN A 412 12.66 -13.02 -25.10
C GLN A 412 12.69 -11.61 -25.71
N HIS A 413 12.88 -11.48 -27.04
CA HIS A 413 12.92 -10.19 -27.73
C HIS A 413 11.64 -9.35 -27.54
N LEU A 414 10.45 -9.95 -27.68
CA LEU A 414 9.17 -9.27 -27.42
C LEU A 414 8.99 -8.94 -25.93
N SER A 415 9.50 -9.79 -25.03
CA SER A 415 9.49 -9.53 -23.58
C SER A 415 10.35 -8.31 -23.22
N GLU A 416 11.51 -8.17 -23.86
CA GLU A 416 12.40 -7.01 -23.72
C GLU A 416 11.78 -5.74 -24.31
N ASP A 417 11.15 -5.80 -25.48
CA ASP A 417 10.46 -4.67 -26.12
C ASP A 417 9.26 -4.17 -25.29
N VAL A 418 8.40 -5.07 -24.79
CA VAL A 418 7.32 -4.71 -23.85
C VAL A 418 7.90 -4.08 -22.58
N LEU A 419 8.95 -4.67 -22.01
CA LEU A 419 9.58 -4.13 -20.80
C LEU A 419 10.23 -2.76 -21.04
N ALA A 420 10.74 -2.49 -22.24
CA ALA A 420 11.26 -1.19 -22.65
C ALA A 420 10.13 -0.15 -22.70
N VAL A 421 9.04 -0.42 -23.43
CA VAL A 421 7.90 0.52 -23.53
C VAL A 421 7.21 0.74 -22.17
N VAL A 422 7.12 -0.29 -21.31
CA VAL A 422 6.65 -0.14 -19.92
C VAL A 422 7.55 0.80 -19.11
N LYS A 423 8.87 0.72 -19.26
CA LYS A 423 9.83 1.62 -18.60
C LYS A 423 9.76 3.04 -19.17
N GLU A 424 9.66 3.18 -20.48
CA GLU A 424 9.45 4.47 -21.17
C GLU A 424 8.20 5.15 -20.62
N HIS A 425 7.06 4.46 -20.61
CA HIS A 425 5.79 4.96 -20.05
C HIS A 425 5.94 5.43 -18.60
N GLN A 426 6.53 4.63 -17.70
CA GLN A 426 6.67 5.01 -16.29
C GLN A 426 7.70 6.15 -16.09
N SER A 427 8.75 6.23 -16.90
CA SER A 427 9.70 7.35 -16.92
C SER A 427 9.02 8.65 -17.33
N ILE A 428 8.22 8.63 -18.40
CA ILE A 428 7.51 9.80 -18.92
C ILE A 428 6.38 10.19 -17.95
N LYS A 429 5.60 9.23 -17.41
CA LYS A 429 4.56 9.48 -16.40
C LYS A 429 5.13 10.11 -15.12
N SER A 430 6.28 9.62 -14.63
CA SER A 430 6.92 10.20 -13.43
C SER A 430 7.52 11.57 -13.70
N ARG A 431 8.14 11.82 -14.87
CA ARG A 431 8.59 13.16 -15.30
C ARG A 431 7.41 14.14 -15.44
N ALA A 432 6.33 13.76 -16.13
CA ALA A 432 5.12 14.58 -16.27
C ALA A 432 4.50 14.90 -14.91
N THR A 433 4.38 13.90 -14.03
CA THR A 433 3.83 14.09 -12.67
C THR A 433 4.70 15.05 -11.84
N ARG A 434 6.03 14.92 -11.92
CA ARG A 434 6.95 15.84 -11.23
C ARG A 434 6.84 17.27 -11.77
N LEU A 435 6.83 17.45 -13.09
CA LEU A 435 6.67 18.77 -13.74
C LEU A 435 5.30 19.40 -13.41
N CYS A 436 4.23 18.61 -13.29
CA CYS A 436 2.95 19.07 -12.75
C CYS A 436 3.12 19.63 -11.33
N SER A 437 3.68 18.83 -10.40
CA SER A 437 3.83 19.26 -9.00
C SER A 437 4.80 20.42 -8.81
N GLU A 438 5.89 20.48 -9.59
CA GLU A 438 6.84 21.61 -9.63
C GLU A 438 6.11 22.90 -10.02
N SER A 439 5.41 22.91 -11.17
CA SER A 439 4.66 24.09 -11.66
C SER A 439 3.46 24.46 -10.77
N GLU A 440 2.72 23.47 -10.27
CA GLU A 440 1.62 23.64 -9.31
C GLU A 440 2.12 24.32 -8.02
N SER A 441 3.29 23.91 -7.50
CA SER A 441 3.89 24.52 -6.31
C SER A 441 4.34 25.98 -6.54
N GLY A 442 4.85 26.29 -7.74
CA GLY A 442 5.17 27.67 -8.14
C GLY A 442 3.93 28.55 -8.15
N LEU A 443 2.84 28.06 -8.74
CA LEU A 443 1.54 28.74 -8.74
C LEU A 443 0.99 28.91 -7.32
N ARG A 444 1.11 27.90 -6.43
CA ARG A 444 0.66 28.04 -5.03
C ARG A 444 1.34 29.20 -4.32
N ASN A 445 2.66 29.29 -4.41
CA ASN A 445 3.45 30.32 -3.74
C ASN A 445 3.05 31.74 -4.20
N ILE A 446 2.84 31.92 -5.50
CA ILE A 446 2.47 33.22 -6.08
C ILE A 446 1.04 33.63 -5.68
N LEU A 447 0.11 32.68 -5.68
CA LEU A 447 -1.30 32.94 -5.37
C LEU A 447 -1.55 33.12 -3.85
N GLN A 448 -0.67 32.59 -2.99
CA GLN A 448 -0.75 32.76 -1.52
C GLN A 448 0.02 33.98 -0.98
N ASP A 449 0.92 34.60 -1.75
CA ASP A 449 1.71 35.76 -1.31
C ASP A 449 0.89 36.92 -0.68
N PRO A 450 -0.28 37.33 -1.19
CA PRO A 450 -1.08 38.40 -0.57
C PRO A 450 -1.48 38.10 0.89
N LEU A 451 -1.74 36.83 1.24
CA LEU A 451 -2.09 36.41 2.59
C LEU A 451 -0.87 36.47 3.53
N LEU A 452 0.32 36.08 3.03
CA LEU A 452 1.58 36.15 3.77
C LEU A 452 1.97 37.60 4.09
N VAL A 453 1.81 38.53 3.13
CA VAL A 453 2.09 39.96 3.35
C VAL A 453 1.09 40.58 4.32
N TYR A 454 -0.18 40.18 4.28
CA TYR A 454 -1.20 40.62 5.24
C TYR A 454 -0.87 40.20 6.67
N ALA A 455 -0.40 38.97 6.90
CA ALA A 455 -0.04 38.50 8.25
C ALA A 455 1.07 39.36 8.89
N GLN A 456 2.06 39.77 8.08
CA GLN A 456 3.13 40.67 8.51
C GLN A 456 2.59 42.08 8.84
N TRP A 457 1.79 42.66 7.95
CA TRP A 457 1.16 43.97 8.18
C TRP A 457 0.29 43.97 9.44
N SER A 458 -0.56 42.95 9.63
CA SER A 458 -1.44 42.82 10.79
C SER A 458 -0.66 42.84 12.11
N HIS A 459 0.50 42.18 12.17
CA HIS A 459 1.37 42.19 13.35
C HIS A 459 1.93 43.60 13.63
N MET A 460 2.35 44.33 12.59
CA MET A 460 2.83 45.71 12.71
C MET A 460 1.72 46.68 13.17
N VAL A 461 0.46 46.44 12.79
CA VAL A 461 -0.67 47.25 13.28
C VAL A 461 -0.88 47.09 14.78
N SER A 462 -0.90 45.85 15.30
CA SER A 462 -1.07 45.60 16.73
C SER A 462 -0.03 46.32 17.58
N GLN A 463 1.26 46.22 17.23
CA GLN A 463 2.35 46.92 17.93
C GLN A 463 2.14 48.43 18.01
N VAL A 464 1.69 49.07 16.92
CA VAL A 464 1.48 50.53 16.86
C VAL A 464 0.21 50.96 17.60
N LEU A 465 -0.84 50.14 17.61
CA LEU A 465 -2.04 50.40 18.40
C LEU A 465 -1.72 50.32 19.91
N GLU A 466 -0.99 49.31 20.36
CA GLU A 466 -0.52 49.16 21.75
C GLU A 466 0.40 50.30 22.18
N ALA A 467 1.47 50.59 21.42
CA ALA A 467 2.43 51.64 21.75
C ALA A 467 1.79 53.05 21.88
N SER A 468 0.62 53.25 21.27
CA SER A 468 -0.13 54.51 21.34
C SER A 468 -1.06 54.64 22.56
N ALA A 469 -1.14 53.61 23.44
CA ALA A 469 -2.03 53.52 24.61
C ALA A 469 -2.15 54.85 25.39
N ASP A 470 -1.10 55.20 26.13
CA ASP A 470 -1.10 56.19 27.20
C ASP A 470 0.02 57.24 27.04
N VAL A 471 0.23 57.70 25.80
CA VAL A 471 1.29 58.67 25.47
C VAL A 471 0.82 60.11 25.73
N THR A 472 1.58 60.84 26.55
CA THR A 472 1.36 62.25 26.90
C THR A 472 2.40 63.21 26.31
N ASP A 473 3.56 62.70 25.86
CA ASP A 473 4.61 63.53 25.23
C ASP A 473 4.28 63.89 23.77
N PHE A 474 4.47 65.15 23.42
CA PHE A 474 4.19 65.72 22.11
C PHE A 474 5.07 65.14 21.01
N SER A 475 6.35 64.87 21.27
CA SER A 475 7.28 64.34 20.26
C SER A 475 6.94 62.89 19.88
N HIS A 476 6.59 62.07 20.88
CA HIS A 476 6.20 60.69 20.69
C HIS A 476 4.81 60.58 20.01
N ILE A 477 3.85 61.46 20.35
CA ILE A 477 2.55 61.56 19.67
C ILE A 477 2.72 61.80 18.16
N ALA A 478 3.64 62.67 17.75
CA ALA A 478 3.89 62.96 16.33
C ALA A 478 4.46 61.74 15.57
N MET A 479 5.44 61.05 16.15
CA MET A 479 6.05 59.83 15.58
C MET A 479 5.03 58.70 15.40
N LEU A 480 4.11 58.53 16.36
CA LEU A 480 3.04 57.55 16.27
C LEU A 480 2.04 57.88 15.15
N VAL A 481 1.65 59.15 15.00
CA VAL A 481 0.78 59.58 13.88
C VAL A 481 1.41 59.28 12.52
N GLN A 482 2.71 59.57 12.34
CA GLN A 482 3.41 59.27 11.08
C GLN A 482 3.52 57.76 10.81
N SER A 483 3.69 56.95 11.86
CA SER A 483 3.74 55.48 11.77
C SER A 483 2.37 54.88 11.39
N ILE A 484 1.29 55.40 11.98
CA ILE A 484 -0.09 55.07 11.63
C ILE A 484 -0.39 55.44 10.16
N GLU A 485 0.05 56.61 9.69
CA GLU A 485 -0.13 57.05 8.30
C GLU A 485 0.59 56.15 7.28
N ARG A 486 1.73 55.55 7.63
CA ARG A 486 2.36 54.52 6.78
C ARG A 486 1.48 53.27 6.72
N LEU A 487 1.15 52.68 7.87
CA LEU A 487 0.36 51.44 7.93
C LEU A 487 -1.01 51.55 7.25
N LEU A 488 -1.62 52.74 7.24
CA LEU A 488 -2.85 53.02 6.50
C LEU A 488 -2.66 52.99 4.97
N ARG A 489 -1.50 53.42 4.43
CA ARG A 489 -1.18 53.28 2.99
C ARG A 489 -0.90 51.81 2.63
N ASP A 490 -0.10 51.14 3.45
CA ASP A 490 0.23 49.71 3.29
C ASP A 490 -1.06 48.85 3.26
N SER A 491 -2.06 49.23 4.07
CA SER A 491 -3.39 48.62 4.11
C SER A 491 -4.23 48.79 2.83
N ILE A 492 -4.05 49.89 2.10
CA ILE A 492 -4.76 50.13 0.83
C ILE A 492 -4.16 49.25 -0.26
N GLN A 493 -2.82 49.19 -0.34
CA GLN A 493 -2.11 48.30 -1.27
C GLN A 493 -2.47 46.82 -1.02
N LEU A 494 -2.64 46.40 0.24
CA LEU A 494 -3.15 45.06 0.55
C LEU A 494 -4.57 44.81 0.04
N GLN A 495 -5.47 45.80 0.11
CA GLN A 495 -6.83 45.63 -0.43
C GLN A 495 -6.83 45.49 -1.96
N GLU A 496 -5.96 46.22 -2.66
CA GLU A 496 -5.77 46.08 -4.12
C GLU A 496 -5.28 44.67 -4.48
N ARG A 497 -4.26 44.15 -3.78
CA ARG A 497 -3.74 42.79 -3.99
C ARG A 497 -4.75 41.70 -3.64
N PHE A 498 -5.57 41.90 -2.60
CA PHE A 498 -6.68 41.01 -2.26
C PHE A 498 -7.78 41.01 -3.31
N SER A 499 -8.17 42.17 -3.85
CA SER A 499 -9.19 42.22 -4.91
C SER A 499 -8.74 41.54 -6.20
N LEU A 500 -7.44 41.64 -6.54
CA LEU A 500 -6.85 40.94 -7.69
C LEU A 500 -6.82 39.42 -7.49
N LEU A 501 -6.66 38.93 -6.25
CA LEU A 501 -6.72 37.49 -5.95
C LEU A 501 -8.17 36.98 -5.94
N GLN A 502 -9.10 37.75 -5.40
CA GLN A 502 -10.53 37.39 -5.30
C GLN A 502 -11.22 37.21 -6.66
N VAL A 503 -10.72 37.87 -7.72
CA VAL A 503 -11.21 37.69 -9.11
C VAL A 503 -10.70 36.39 -9.76
N LYS A 504 -9.77 35.66 -9.12
CA LYS A 504 -9.11 34.46 -9.68
C LYS A 504 -9.69 33.13 -9.17
N GLY A 505 -10.92 33.12 -8.64
CA GLY A 505 -11.60 31.92 -8.12
C GLY A 505 -11.50 30.70 -9.06
N ASP A 506 -11.94 30.84 -10.32
CA ASP A 506 -11.86 29.78 -11.34
C ASP A 506 -10.44 29.20 -11.55
N LEU A 507 -9.39 30.00 -11.31
CA LEU A 507 -8.00 29.56 -11.40
C LEU A 507 -7.54 28.84 -10.12
N LEU A 508 -8.00 29.29 -8.94
CA LEU A 508 -7.79 28.58 -7.67
C LEU A 508 -8.47 27.20 -7.71
N ASP A 509 -9.72 27.12 -8.17
CA ASP A 509 -10.45 25.86 -8.40
C ASP A 509 -9.66 24.94 -9.34
N SER A 510 -9.17 25.48 -10.47
CA SER A 510 -8.39 24.72 -11.44
C SER A 510 -7.07 24.20 -10.88
N VAL A 511 -6.33 24.98 -10.08
CA VAL A 511 -4.93 24.66 -9.68
C VAL A 511 -4.84 23.95 -8.32
N PHE A 512 -5.82 24.12 -7.44
CA PHE A 512 -5.82 23.55 -6.09
C PHE A 512 -6.91 22.49 -5.88
N GLY A 513 -7.94 22.48 -6.73
CA GLY A 513 -9.19 21.74 -6.51
C GLY A 513 -10.17 22.53 -5.62
N PRO A 514 -11.50 22.35 -5.80
CA PRO A 514 -12.52 23.20 -5.17
C PRO A 514 -12.41 23.21 -3.64
N GLU A 515 -12.29 22.05 -2.98
CA GLU A 515 -12.19 21.95 -1.51
C GLU A 515 -11.06 22.79 -0.89
N ARG A 516 -9.98 23.03 -1.64
CA ARG A 516 -8.82 23.84 -1.19
C ARG A 516 -8.91 25.29 -1.66
N SER A 517 -9.56 25.53 -2.79
CA SER A 517 -9.92 26.85 -3.28
C SER A 517 -10.89 27.54 -2.31
N ASP A 518 -11.98 26.85 -1.92
CA ASP A 518 -12.96 27.31 -0.94
C ASP A 518 -12.29 27.74 0.38
N GLY A 519 -11.41 26.89 0.93
CA GLY A 519 -10.68 27.19 2.17
C GLY A 519 -9.77 28.42 2.06
N LEU A 520 -9.02 28.57 0.96
CA LEU A 520 -8.20 29.76 0.71
C LEU A 520 -9.04 31.01 0.45
N GLN A 521 -10.21 30.87 -0.16
CA GLN A 521 -11.15 31.95 -0.41
C GLN A 521 -11.82 32.42 0.89
N ASP A 522 -12.09 31.51 1.84
CA ASP A 522 -12.54 31.86 3.19
C ASP A 522 -11.43 32.52 4.04
N GLU A 523 -10.18 32.04 3.97
CA GLU A 523 -9.03 32.72 4.58
C GLU A 523 -8.86 34.15 4.02
N LEU A 524 -8.98 34.33 2.71
CA LEU A 524 -8.97 35.64 2.05
C LEU A 524 -10.13 36.53 2.51
N ASN A 525 -11.35 35.99 2.58
CA ASN A 525 -12.53 36.70 3.06
C ASN A 525 -12.39 37.11 4.54
N ALA A 526 -11.75 36.29 5.38
CA ALA A 526 -11.44 36.61 6.77
C ALA A 526 -10.33 37.68 6.89
N ALA A 527 -9.28 37.58 6.06
CA ALA A 527 -8.19 38.56 6.03
C ALA A 527 -8.67 39.95 5.59
N ILE A 528 -9.55 40.04 4.59
CA ILE A 528 -10.18 41.31 4.16
C ILE A 528 -10.96 41.94 5.32
N LYS A 529 -11.85 41.20 5.99
CA LYS A 529 -12.66 41.70 7.12
C LYS A 529 -11.80 42.18 8.29
N ASN A 530 -10.77 41.42 8.64
CA ASN A 530 -9.84 41.79 9.72
C ASN A 530 -8.96 43.00 9.34
N ARG A 531 -8.53 43.11 8.07
CA ARG A 531 -7.84 44.29 7.55
C ARG A 531 -8.71 45.54 7.66
N GLU A 532 -10.00 45.47 7.34
CA GLU A 532 -10.95 46.58 7.47
C GLU A 532 -11.14 47.04 8.93
N LEU A 533 -11.25 46.08 9.85
CA LEU A 533 -11.32 46.36 11.29
C LEU A 533 -10.05 47.09 11.78
N LEU A 534 -8.87 46.55 11.47
CA LEU A 534 -7.57 47.12 11.86
C LEU A 534 -7.31 48.50 11.22
N HIS A 535 -7.70 48.68 9.95
CA HIS A 535 -7.65 49.98 9.26
C HIS A 535 -8.55 51.02 9.96
N THR A 536 -9.75 50.62 10.36
CA THR A 536 -10.70 51.48 11.09
C THR A 536 -10.17 51.87 12.47
N GLN A 537 -9.56 50.94 13.20
CA GLN A 537 -8.91 51.21 14.48
C GLN A 537 -7.74 52.19 14.34
N LEU A 538 -6.88 52.03 13.32
CA LEU A 538 -5.81 52.98 13.00
C LEU A 538 -6.33 54.40 12.72
N LEU A 539 -7.42 54.53 11.94
CA LEU A 539 -8.05 55.84 11.66
C LEU A 539 -8.58 56.50 12.95
N GLN A 540 -9.27 55.76 13.81
CA GLN A 540 -9.74 56.24 15.11
C GLN A 540 -8.58 56.63 16.03
N ARG A 541 -7.46 55.91 15.97
CA ARG A 541 -6.26 56.22 16.77
C ARG A 541 -5.57 57.49 16.31
N LYS A 542 -5.48 57.70 14.99
CA LYS A 542 -4.96 58.93 14.38
C LYS A 542 -5.74 60.16 14.85
N SER A 543 -7.07 60.14 14.76
CA SER A 543 -7.90 61.30 15.14
C SER A 543 -7.83 61.61 16.64
N ARG A 544 -7.76 60.58 17.52
CA ARG A 544 -7.54 60.80 18.97
C ARG A 544 -6.24 61.53 19.27
N LEU A 545 -5.14 61.15 18.61
CA LEU A 545 -3.82 61.75 18.80
C LEU A 545 -3.76 63.19 18.24
N GLN A 546 -4.37 63.44 17.07
CA GLN A 546 -4.45 64.79 16.49
C GLN A 546 -5.26 65.76 17.36
N GLY A 547 -6.30 65.28 18.06
CA GLY A 547 -7.07 66.11 19.01
C GLY A 547 -6.28 66.59 20.24
N LEU A 548 -5.25 65.85 20.66
CA LEU A 548 -4.37 66.23 21.77
C LEU A 548 -3.35 67.32 21.36
N ILE A 549 -2.81 67.23 20.13
CA ILE A 549 -1.87 68.21 19.58
C ILE A 549 -2.43 69.64 19.63
N SER A 550 -3.71 69.82 19.31
CA SER A 550 -4.34 71.15 19.24
C SER A 550 -4.43 71.85 20.60
N ARG A 551 -4.96 71.16 21.63
CA ARG A 551 -5.30 71.78 22.93
C ARG A 551 -4.09 72.30 23.70
N THR A 552 -2.93 71.65 23.54
CA THR A 552 -1.69 72.05 24.22
C THR A 552 -1.19 73.42 23.75
N LYS A 553 -1.51 73.81 22.50
CA LYS A 553 -1.11 75.11 21.94
C LYS A 553 -1.90 76.26 22.58
N ASP A 554 -3.22 76.12 22.64
CA ASP A 554 -4.14 77.20 23.05
C ASP A 554 -3.89 77.72 24.48
N PHE A 555 -3.37 76.87 25.37
CA PHE A 555 -2.94 77.27 26.72
C PHE A 555 -1.74 78.26 26.70
N SER A 556 -0.76 78.01 25.82
CA SER A 556 0.51 78.76 25.81
C SER A 556 0.28 80.22 25.42
N ASP A 557 -0.51 80.45 24.36
CA ASP A 557 -0.79 81.77 23.82
C ASP A 557 -1.59 82.65 24.83
N ALA A 558 -2.43 82.03 25.66
CA ALA A 558 -3.19 82.71 26.70
C ALA A 558 -2.35 83.11 27.94
N TYR A 559 -1.38 82.28 28.32
CA TYR A 559 -0.54 82.50 29.51
C TYR A 559 0.37 83.73 29.39
N ASP A 560 1.10 83.87 28.29
CA ASP A 560 2.04 84.99 28.08
C ASP A 560 1.32 86.35 28.00
N LEU A 561 0.10 86.39 27.45
CA LEU A 561 -0.71 87.61 27.34
C LEU A 561 -1.00 88.22 28.71
N ILE A 562 -1.45 87.42 29.68
CA ILE A 562 -1.78 87.89 31.03
C ILE A 562 -0.52 88.31 31.78
N ARG A 563 0.58 87.54 31.67
CA ARG A 563 1.87 87.90 32.28
C ARG A 563 2.37 89.27 31.81
N SER A 564 2.15 89.61 30.54
CA SER A 564 2.52 90.91 29.97
C SER A 564 1.70 92.09 30.50
N LYS A 565 0.42 91.88 30.90
CA LYS A 565 -0.43 92.93 31.47
C LYS A 565 0.01 93.30 32.89
N MET A 566 0.29 92.29 33.73
CA MET A 566 0.60 92.53 35.16
C MET A 566 1.87 93.36 35.36
N ALA A 567 2.93 93.08 34.59
CA ALA A 567 4.18 93.85 34.67
C ALA A 567 3.96 95.36 34.46
N ARG A 568 3.16 95.73 33.44
CA ARG A 568 2.85 97.15 33.12
C ARG A 568 2.07 97.86 34.23
N LEU A 569 1.30 97.13 35.03
CA LEU A 569 0.56 97.69 36.17
C LEU A 569 1.47 97.88 37.38
N GLN A 570 2.46 96.99 37.55
CA GLN A 570 3.48 97.11 38.60
C GLN A 570 4.44 98.28 38.33
N ASP A 571 4.89 98.46 37.09
CA ASP A 571 5.71 99.61 36.69
C ASP A 571 4.98 100.96 36.94
N ARG A 572 3.69 101.02 36.61
CA ARG A 572 2.83 102.19 36.86
C ARG A 572 2.67 102.50 38.34
N LEU A 573 2.57 101.50 39.20
CA LEU A 573 2.46 101.71 40.65
C LEU A 573 3.71 102.39 41.22
N VAL A 574 4.89 101.91 40.83
CA VAL A 574 6.19 102.46 41.28
C VAL A 574 6.37 103.91 40.81
N ALA A 575 5.89 104.24 39.60
CA ALA A 575 6.00 105.60 39.06
C ALA A 575 5.15 106.66 39.82
N VAL A 576 4.11 106.26 40.55
CA VAL A 576 3.20 107.17 41.27
C VAL A 576 3.62 107.37 42.74
N ASP A 577 4.37 106.46 43.34
CA ASP A 577 4.71 106.44 44.77
C ASP A 577 5.84 107.41 45.17
N CYS A 578 5.54 108.72 45.14
CA CYS A 578 6.47 109.79 45.53
C CYS A 578 5.79 110.90 46.36
N LEU A 579 6.51 111.49 47.33
CA LEU A 579 5.97 112.52 48.23
C LEU A 579 5.66 113.83 47.50
N GLN A 580 4.46 114.36 47.70
CA GLN A 580 3.94 115.55 47.00
C GLN A 580 4.14 116.86 47.80
N PRO A 581 4.26 118.02 47.12
CA PRO A 581 4.57 119.30 47.76
C PRO A 581 3.37 119.97 48.46
N ASP A 582 2.16 119.79 47.95
CA ASP A 582 0.96 120.46 48.46
C ASP A 582 -0.26 119.51 48.48
N ILE A 583 -1.35 119.97 49.09
CA ILE A 583 -2.59 119.22 49.26
C ILE A 583 -3.26 118.84 47.93
N LEU A 584 -3.18 119.67 46.88
CA LEU A 584 -3.78 119.37 45.57
C LEU A 584 -2.98 118.29 44.84
N ALA A 585 -1.66 118.36 44.92
CA ALA A 585 -0.76 117.33 44.41
C ALA A 585 -0.96 115.99 45.15
N LYS A 586 -1.09 115.99 46.49
CA LYS A 586 -1.46 114.78 47.26
C LYS A 586 -2.81 114.20 46.80
N LYS A 587 -3.85 115.03 46.65
CA LYS A 587 -5.18 114.59 46.15
C LYS A 587 -5.08 113.96 44.74
N SER A 588 -4.32 114.57 43.84
CA SER A 588 -4.10 114.02 42.49
C SER A 588 -3.33 112.69 42.48
N GLN A 589 -2.56 112.37 43.53
CA GLN A 589 -1.84 111.10 43.67
C GLN A 589 -2.78 109.96 44.09
N SER A 590 -3.67 110.20 45.05
CA SER A 590 -4.70 109.23 45.48
C SER A 590 -5.56 108.77 44.30
N ASP A 591 -6.02 109.71 43.47
CA ASP A 591 -6.79 109.40 42.26
C ASP A 591 -6.01 108.51 41.27
N GLN A 592 -4.69 108.69 41.12
CA GLN A 592 -3.85 107.85 40.27
C GLN A 592 -3.70 106.42 40.81
N PHE A 593 -3.52 106.25 42.12
CA PHE A 593 -3.53 104.91 42.73
C PHE A 593 -4.89 104.21 42.54
N ARG A 594 -6.00 104.96 42.66
CA ARG A 594 -7.37 104.42 42.49
C ARG A 594 -7.64 103.94 41.06
N VAL A 595 -7.05 104.57 40.04
CA VAL A 595 -7.08 104.07 38.65
C VAL A 595 -6.29 102.75 38.50
N ILE A 596 -5.10 102.66 39.10
CA ILE A 596 -4.27 101.44 39.04
C ILE A 596 -4.95 100.27 39.75
N GLN A 597 -5.71 100.51 40.83
CA GLN A 597 -6.51 99.48 41.49
C GLN A 597 -7.54 98.87 40.53
N LYS A 598 -8.31 99.71 39.83
CA LYS A 598 -9.35 99.25 38.91
C LYS A 598 -8.80 98.42 37.74
N ASP A 599 -7.66 98.83 37.18
CA ASP A 599 -7.01 98.08 36.09
C ASP A 599 -6.53 96.67 36.52
N LEU A 600 -6.35 96.42 37.83
CA LEU A 600 -6.04 95.09 38.39
C LEU A 600 -7.29 94.25 38.65
N GLU A 601 -8.43 94.88 38.92
CA GLU A 601 -9.74 94.22 39.07
C GLU A 601 -10.21 93.67 37.71
N ASP A 602 -10.07 94.44 36.61
CA ASP A 602 -10.35 94.00 35.23
C ASP A 602 -9.46 92.82 34.74
N CYS A 603 -8.36 92.52 35.45
CA CYS A 603 -7.50 91.37 35.16
C CYS A 603 -8.07 90.03 35.71
N GLU A 604 -8.98 90.04 36.68
CA GLU A 604 -9.50 88.82 37.34
C GLU A 604 -10.17 87.86 36.34
N ALA A 605 -11.10 88.36 35.53
CA ALA A 605 -11.83 87.55 34.54
C ALA A 605 -10.92 86.89 33.48
N HIS A 606 -9.75 87.48 33.20
CA HIS A 606 -8.76 86.88 32.30
C HIS A 606 -8.08 85.68 32.95
N ILE A 607 -7.79 85.74 34.25
CA ILE A 607 -7.17 84.64 35.01
C ILE A 607 -8.14 83.46 35.11
N THR A 608 -9.42 83.69 35.38
CA THR A 608 -10.44 82.63 35.42
C THR A 608 -10.59 81.90 34.07
N ALA A 609 -10.46 82.62 32.96
CA ALA A 609 -10.49 81.99 31.63
C ALA A 609 -9.29 81.04 31.41
N LEU A 610 -8.09 81.45 31.82
CA LEU A 610 -6.87 80.64 31.70
C LEU A 610 -6.94 79.33 32.51
N GLU A 611 -7.60 79.33 33.67
CA GLU A 611 -7.78 78.14 34.52
C GLU A 611 -8.44 76.98 33.75
N THR A 612 -9.40 77.29 32.86
CA THR A 612 -10.11 76.27 32.08
C THR A 612 -9.21 75.51 31.07
N LEU A 613 -8.08 76.10 30.68
CA LEU A 613 -7.12 75.55 29.71
C LEU A 613 -5.98 74.75 30.36
N VAL A 614 -5.91 74.70 31.69
CA VAL A 614 -4.83 74.03 32.47
C VAL A 614 -4.83 72.50 32.36
N SER A 615 -5.96 71.91 31.95
CA SER A 615 -6.23 70.46 32.11
C SER A 615 -5.23 69.53 31.41
N SER A 616 -4.93 68.41 32.07
CA SER A 616 -4.05 67.29 31.62
C SER A 616 -2.53 67.54 31.49
N SER A 617 -2.02 68.75 31.76
CA SER A 617 -0.56 68.99 31.85
C SER A 617 -0.15 69.47 33.24
N ALA A 618 0.72 68.70 33.91
CA ALA A 618 1.32 69.08 35.20
C ALA A 618 2.24 70.32 35.09
N SER A 619 2.81 70.56 33.91
CA SER A 619 3.61 71.75 33.62
C SER A 619 2.73 73.00 33.52
N ASN A 620 1.62 72.90 32.78
CA ASN A 620 0.67 74.01 32.60
C ASN A 620 0.05 74.41 33.95
N ARG A 621 -0.23 73.43 34.81
CA ARG A 621 -0.79 73.66 36.15
C ARG A 621 0.16 74.44 37.07
N SER A 622 1.46 74.12 37.09
CA SER A 622 2.41 74.84 37.96
C SER A 622 2.68 76.28 37.47
N GLN A 623 2.57 76.54 36.17
CA GLN A 623 2.67 77.88 35.59
C GLN A 623 1.47 78.76 35.98
N PHE A 624 0.24 78.24 35.90
CA PHE A 624 -0.99 78.95 36.27
C PHE A 624 -1.00 79.41 37.75
N GLU A 625 -0.70 78.50 38.68
CA GLU A 625 -0.73 78.79 40.13
C GLU A 625 0.21 79.97 40.48
N LYS A 626 1.40 80.02 39.88
CA LYS A 626 2.36 81.13 40.08
C LYS A 626 1.79 82.47 39.61
N LEU A 627 1.25 82.52 38.39
CA LEU A 627 0.66 83.73 37.80
C LEU A 627 -0.46 84.31 38.69
N TYR A 628 -1.28 83.43 39.26
CA TYR A 628 -2.37 83.80 40.15
C TYR A 628 -1.87 84.34 41.51
N THR A 629 -0.77 83.80 42.05
CA THR A 629 -0.15 84.35 43.27
C THR A 629 0.45 85.75 43.05
N ASP A 630 1.06 86.01 41.89
CA ASP A 630 1.67 87.30 41.56
C ASP A 630 0.59 88.41 41.45
N TRP A 631 -0.53 88.14 40.77
CA TRP A 631 -1.68 89.06 40.68
C TRP A 631 -2.23 89.45 42.06
N ARG A 632 -2.49 88.46 42.91
CA ARG A 632 -3.08 88.65 44.25
C ARG A 632 -2.19 89.53 45.13
N HIS A 633 -0.86 89.40 45.02
CA HIS A 633 0.08 90.23 45.75
C HIS A 633 0.02 91.69 45.31
N LEU A 634 0.05 91.95 44.00
CA LEU A 634 0.03 93.30 43.43
C LEU A 634 -1.28 94.05 43.75
N HIS A 635 -2.43 93.39 43.62
CA HIS A 635 -3.73 93.96 44.00
C HIS A 635 -3.79 94.35 45.48
N LYS A 636 -3.20 93.55 46.39
CA LYS A 636 -3.11 93.92 47.81
C LYS A 636 -2.26 95.17 48.03
N LEU A 637 -1.13 95.30 47.32
CA LEU A 637 -0.19 96.42 47.49
C LEU A 637 -0.80 97.77 47.08
N VAL A 638 -1.48 97.84 45.94
CA VAL A 638 -2.13 99.08 45.48
C VAL A 638 -3.19 99.58 46.47
N ARG A 639 -3.98 98.66 47.05
CA ARG A 639 -5.02 99.00 48.03
C ARG A 639 -4.46 99.67 49.29
N VAL A 640 -3.26 99.27 49.74
CA VAL A 640 -2.58 99.92 50.87
C VAL A 640 -2.15 101.35 50.49
N LYS A 641 -1.62 101.53 49.28
CA LYS A 641 -1.15 102.84 48.79
C LYS A 641 -2.24 103.89 48.64
N VAL A 642 -3.46 103.49 48.25
CA VAL A 642 -4.63 104.38 48.27
C VAL A 642 -4.86 104.91 49.69
N GLN A 643 -4.95 104.03 50.70
CA GLN A 643 -5.18 104.42 52.10
C GLN A 643 -4.08 105.34 52.64
N GLU A 644 -2.80 104.99 52.45
CA GLU A 644 -1.66 105.81 52.90
C GLU A 644 -1.72 107.25 52.35
N SER A 645 -2.22 107.41 51.11
CA SER A 645 -2.37 108.71 50.46
C SER A 645 -3.58 109.51 50.96
N ASP A 646 -4.71 108.85 51.20
CA ASP A 646 -5.93 109.48 51.75
C ASP A 646 -5.70 109.99 53.19
N ASP A 647 -5.00 109.20 54.02
CA ASP A 647 -4.59 109.60 55.38
C ASP A 647 -3.69 110.86 55.32
N SER A 648 -2.69 110.87 54.41
CA SER A 648 -1.73 111.98 54.22
C SER A 648 -2.35 113.30 53.74
N ILE A 649 -3.57 113.24 53.21
CA ILE A 649 -4.35 114.41 52.80
C ILE A 649 -5.06 115.00 54.02
N ALA A 650 -5.68 114.16 54.85
CA ALA A 650 -6.45 114.58 56.03
C ALA A 650 -5.56 115.32 57.06
N ASP A 651 -4.34 114.83 57.28
CA ASP A 651 -3.34 115.48 58.16
C ASP A 651 -3.09 116.95 57.74
N HIS A 652 -2.94 117.17 56.42
CA HIS A 652 -2.62 118.48 55.84
C HIS A 652 -3.80 119.47 55.98
N GLU A 653 -5.04 118.99 55.85
CA GLU A 653 -6.23 119.81 56.08
C GLU A 653 -6.32 120.26 57.54
N SER A 654 -6.11 119.34 58.50
CA SER A 654 -6.18 119.64 59.92
C SER A 654 -5.17 120.73 60.36
N PHE A 655 -3.93 120.64 59.89
CA PHE A 655 -2.91 121.66 60.15
C PHE A 655 -3.28 123.04 59.61
N HIS A 656 -3.83 123.11 58.39
CA HIS A 656 -4.14 124.38 57.73
C HIS A 656 -5.24 125.16 58.46
N ASP A 657 -6.29 124.48 58.91
CA ASP A 657 -7.37 125.09 59.70
C ASP A 657 -6.89 125.57 61.07
N SER A 658 -6.02 124.78 61.74
CA SER A 658 -5.39 125.19 63.01
C SER A 658 -4.56 126.48 62.86
N LEU A 659 -3.75 126.60 61.81
CA LEU A 659 -2.93 127.79 61.56
C LEU A 659 -3.81 129.04 61.35
N LEU A 660 -4.84 128.94 60.50
CA LEU A 660 -5.79 130.03 60.23
C LEU A 660 -6.57 130.49 61.47
N ASN A 661 -6.80 129.62 62.45
CA ASN A 661 -7.47 129.95 63.71
C ASN A 661 -6.60 130.85 64.60
N VAL A 662 -5.31 130.49 64.78
CA VAL A 662 -4.39 131.25 65.63
C VAL A 662 -4.02 132.60 65.02
N GLU A 663 -3.85 132.71 63.69
CA GLU A 663 -3.62 134.02 63.02
C GLU A 663 -4.76 135.01 63.25
N LYS A 664 -6.02 134.55 63.18
CA LYS A 664 -7.20 135.39 63.42
C LYS A 664 -7.24 135.92 64.85
N TRP A 665 -6.98 135.08 65.86
CA TRP A 665 -6.97 135.51 67.26
C TRP A 665 -5.84 136.52 67.53
N LEU A 666 -4.64 136.29 67.00
CA LEU A 666 -3.49 137.20 67.16
C LEU A 666 -3.78 138.61 66.63
N MET A 667 -4.43 138.71 65.47
CA MET A 667 -4.83 139.99 64.88
C MET A 667 -5.79 140.76 65.80
N ILE A 668 -6.82 140.09 66.30
CA ILE A 668 -7.87 140.69 67.15
C ILE A 668 -7.29 141.14 68.49
N MET A 669 -6.50 140.30 69.16
CA MET A 669 -5.92 140.62 70.47
C MET A 669 -4.93 141.79 70.40
N LYS A 670 -4.21 141.97 69.28
CA LYS A 670 -3.35 143.16 69.08
C LYS A 670 -4.15 144.45 69.06
N GLN A 671 -5.23 144.51 68.29
CA GLN A 671 -6.12 145.70 68.24
C GLN A 671 -6.74 145.98 69.61
N LYS A 672 -7.15 144.94 70.34
CA LYS A 672 -7.69 145.03 71.71
C LYS A 672 -6.68 145.65 72.68
N MET A 673 -5.40 145.23 72.61
CA MET A 673 -4.30 145.81 73.41
C MET A 673 -4.01 147.28 73.07
N GLU A 674 -3.98 147.64 71.78
CA GLU A 674 -3.64 149.00 71.33
C GLU A 674 -4.67 150.05 71.81
N SER A 675 -5.94 149.67 71.97
CA SER A 675 -7.00 150.60 72.38
C SER A 675 -6.86 151.19 73.80
N PHE A 676 -6.13 150.52 74.71
CA PHE A 676 -6.13 150.89 76.13
C PHE A 676 -5.27 152.14 76.45
N HIS A 677 -4.45 152.62 75.52
CA HIS A 677 -3.44 153.66 75.77
C HIS A 677 -3.92 155.13 75.66
N ILE A 678 -5.19 155.39 75.34
CA ILE A 678 -5.67 156.76 75.00
C ILE A 678 -6.28 157.48 76.22
N PRO A 679 -5.80 158.68 76.62
CA PRO A 679 -6.21 159.35 77.86
C PRO A 679 -7.37 160.36 77.71
N SER A 680 -8.38 160.11 76.87
CA SER A 680 -9.64 160.88 76.88
C SER A 680 -10.81 160.10 76.29
N GLY A 681 -11.85 159.83 77.09
CA GLY A 681 -13.11 159.21 76.63
C GLY A 681 -13.59 158.03 77.49
N GLU A 682 -14.84 158.12 77.96
CA GLU A 682 -15.76 157.10 78.50
C GLU A 682 -15.30 156.15 79.63
N TRP A 683 -14.11 155.57 79.58
CA TRP A 683 -13.65 154.57 80.55
C TRP A 683 -13.20 155.23 81.86
N SER A 684 -13.92 154.95 82.94
CA SER A 684 -13.45 155.20 84.30
C SER A 684 -12.14 154.46 84.58
N ILE A 685 -11.33 154.97 85.51
CA ILE A 685 -10.02 154.40 85.85
C ILE A 685 -10.18 152.93 86.32
N GLU A 686 -11.25 152.64 87.07
CA GLU A 686 -11.61 151.29 87.53
C GLU A 686 -11.95 150.34 86.36
N GLY A 687 -12.85 150.77 85.46
CA GLY A 687 -13.32 149.94 84.35
C GLY A 687 -12.22 149.59 83.36
N ARG A 688 -11.29 150.53 83.13
CA ARG A 688 -10.14 150.35 82.22
C ARG A 688 -9.15 149.27 82.70
N ASN A 689 -9.09 149.05 84.02
CA ASN A 689 -8.22 148.04 84.62
C ASN A 689 -8.82 146.63 84.51
N HIS A 690 -10.14 146.49 84.73
CA HIS A 690 -10.83 145.20 84.70
C HIS A 690 -10.89 144.56 83.30
N GLU A 691 -11.15 145.34 82.25
CA GLU A 691 -11.19 144.81 80.87
C GLU A 691 -9.79 144.38 80.39
N ALA A 692 -8.74 145.09 80.80
CA ALA A 692 -7.36 144.70 80.55
C ALA A 692 -7.00 143.39 81.27
N GLN A 693 -7.36 143.23 82.55
CA GLN A 693 -7.17 141.97 83.28
C GLN A 693 -7.87 140.78 82.59
N ARG A 694 -9.06 141.00 82.01
CA ARG A 694 -9.77 139.97 81.23
C ARG A 694 -9.01 139.58 79.95
N ALA A 695 -8.53 140.56 79.18
CA ALA A 695 -7.74 140.31 77.97
C ALA A 695 -6.40 139.60 78.26
N LEU A 696 -5.77 139.88 79.41
CA LEU A 696 -4.57 139.18 79.88
C LEU A 696 -4.83 137.70 80.20
N GLY A 697 -6.07 137.33 80.54
CA GLY A 697 -6.47 135.96 80.86
C GLY A 697 -6.60 135.01 79.66
N GLU A 698 -6.73 135.53 78.44
CA GLU A 698 -6.87 134.71 77.22
C GLU A 698 -5.55 134.06 76.74
N PHE A 699 -4.40 134.57 77.21
CA PHE A 699 -3.09 134.16 76.69
C PHE A 699 -2.71 132.68 76.96
N PRO A 700 -2.87 132.10 78.17
CA PRO A 700 -2.40 130.75 78.45
C PRO A 700 -3.07 129.66 77.60
N GLU A 701 -4.36 129.80 77.29
CA GLU A 701 -5.09 128.87 76.42
C GLU A 701 -4.56 128.93 74.98
N LYS A 702 -4.24 130.13 74.50
CA LYS A 702 -3.80 130.37 73.13
C LYS A 702 -2.31 130.05 72.92
N GLU A 703 -1.50 130.12 73.97
CA GLU A 703 -0.12 129.62 73.98
C GLU A 703 -0.08 128.08 73.85
N LEU A 704 -1.05 127.37 74.45
CA LEU A 704 -1.23 125.93 74.27
C LEU A 704 -1.70 125.57 72.85
N GLN A 705 -2.65 126.31 72.28
CA GLN A 705 -3.10 126.08 70.89
C GLN A 705 -1.99 126.37 69.86
N LEU A 706 -1.11 127.33 70.14
CA LEU A 706 0.11 127.57 69.34
C LEU A 706 1.03 126.33 69.35
N GLN A 707 1.32 125.77 70.53
CA GLN A 707 2.13 124.55 70.65
C GLN A 707 1.51 123.33 69.96
N GLN A 708 0.19 123.15 70.05
CA GLN A 708 -0.51 122.03 69.40
C GLN A 708 -0.43 122.13 67.87
N MET A 709 -0.62 123.32 67.30
CA MET A 709 -0.46 123.56 65.86
C MET A 709 1.00 123.35 65.40
N GLU A 710 1.99 123.59 66.27
CA GLU A 710 3.40 123.32 65.95
C GLU A 710 3.70 121.82 65.84
N VAL A 711 3.03 120.97 66.61
CA VAL A 711 3.11 119.50 66.48
C VAL A 711 2.45 119.03 65.18
N GLN A 712 1.24 119.50 64.88
CA GLN A 712 0.55 119.16 63.62
C GLN A 712 1.37 119.60 62.39
N GLY A 713 2.04 120.75 62.46
CA GLY A 713 2.96 121.20 61.42
C GLY A 713 4.11 120.21 61.20
N GLN A 714 4.67 119.65 62.27
CA GLN A 714 5.76 118.67 62.19
C GLN A 714 5.31 117.34 61.55
N GLU A 715 4.11 116.85 61.88
CA GLU A 715 3.53 115.62 61.28
C GLU A 715 3.29 115.80 59.77
N VAL A 716 2.75 116.96 59.36
CA VAL A 716 2.53 117.28 57.94
C VAL A 716 3.85 117.50 57.20
N LEU A 717 4.89 118.05 57.85
CA LEU A 717 6.23 118.18 57.25
C LEU A 717 6.82 116.83 56.83
N GLU A 718 6.74 115.81 57.69
CA GLU A 718 7.28 114.46 57.38
C GLU A 718 6.58 113.81 56.18
N ARG A 719 5.27 114.05 56.04
CA ARG A 719 4.44 113.49 54.95
C ARG A 719 4.39 114.38 53.69
N THR A 720 5.24 115.40 53.56
CA THR A 720 5.21 116.40 52.48
C THR A 720 6.59 116.60 51.86
N SER A 721 6.66 116.87 50.55
CA SER A 721 7.94 117.02 49.83
C SER A 721 8.73 118.26 50.29
N LYS A 722 10.06 118.23 50.12
CA LYS A 722 10.98 119.30 50.55
C LYS A 722 10.65 120.68 49.96
N GLU A 723 10.01 120.74 48.79
CA GLU A 723 9.55 121.98 48.17
C GLU A 723 8.43 122.62 49.02
N GLY A 724 7.45 121.81 49.42
CA GLY A 724 6.31 122.22 50.25
C GLY A 724 6.67 122.50 51.71
N GLN A 725 7.62 121.75 52.27
CA GLN A 725 8.11 121.94 53.64
C GLN A 725 8.56 123.40 53.92
N ILE A 726 9.15 124.06 52.92
CA ILE A 726 9.61 125.46 53.00
C ILE A 726 8.46 126.44 53.25
N HIS A 727 7.24 126.13 52.78
CA HIS A 727 6.05 126.97 52.98
C HIS A 727 5.48 126.78 54.40
N ILE A 728 5.31 125.53 54.84
CA ILE A 728 4.83 125.19 56.18
C ILE A 728 5.71 125.82 57.27
N VAL A 729 7.04 125.66 57.18
CA VAL A 729 7.99 126.27 58.14
C VAL A 729 7.93 127.80 58.15
N ARG A 730 7.68 128.43 56.99
CA ARG A 730 7.56 129.89 56.85
C ARG A 730 6.32 130.43 57.55
N ASP A 731 5.19 129.75 57.40
CA ASP A 731 3.92 130.13 58.02
C ASP A 731 3.97 129.96 59.56
N MET A 732 4.52 128.83 60.03
CA MET A 732 4.80 128.60 61.46
C MET A 732 5.72 129.70 62.06
N LYS A 733 6.74 130.13 61.32
CA LYS A 733 7.64 131.21 61.77
C LYS A 733 6.95 132.58 61.81
N ARG A 734 6.13 132.93 60.79
CA ARG A 734 5.31 134.16 60.77
C ARG A 734 4.41 134.24 62.00
N LEU A 735 3.81 133.11 62.38
CA LEU A 735 2.93 133.01 63.53
C LEU A 735 3.67 133.24 64.86
N ARG A 736 4.81 132.57 65.08
CA ARG A 736 5.67 132.77 66.27
C ARG A 736 6.14 134.23 66.42
N GLU A 737 6.57 134.85 65.33
CA GLU A 737 7.02 136.26 65.34
C GLU A 737 5.86 137.22 65.72
N SER A 738 4.66 136.92 65.25
CA SER A 738 3.44 137.68 65.57
C SER A 738 3.02 137.50 67.05
N TRP A 739 3.10 136.28 67.58
CA TRP A 739 2.88 135.99 69.01
C TRP A 739 3.84 136.76 69.92
N LEU A 740 5.14 136.72 69.61
CA LEU A 740 6.18 137.41 70.37
C LEU A 740 6.12 138.94 70.29
N ALA A 741 5.50 139.51 69.25
CA ALA A 741 5.21 140.95 69.18
C ALA A 741 4.08 141.33 70.14
N LEU A 742 2.98 140.56 70.14
CA LEU A 742 1.83 140.78 71.02
C LEU A 742 2.20 140.60 72.50
N TYR A 743 3.01 139.59 72.83
CA TYR A 743 3.43 139.31 74.21
C TYR A 743 4.32 140.42 74.81
N ARG A 744 5.02 141.22 73.98
CA ARG A 744 5.77 142.40 74.46
C ARG A 744 4.85 143.54 74.87
N MET A 745 3.80 143.82 74.09
CA MET A 745 2.78 144.81 74.47
C MET A 745 2.13 144.46 75.82
N LYS A 746 1.77 143.18 76.01
CA LYS A 746 1.22 142.64 77.26
C LYS A 746 2.07 143.02 78.48
N LEU A 747 3.39 142.77 78.42
CA LEU A 747 4.32 143.07 79.51
C LEU A 747 4.45 144.58 79.77
N GLN A 748 4.54 145.38 78.70
CA GLN A 748 4.68 146.83 78.80
C GLN A 748 3.44 147.52 79.39
N PHE A 749 2.25 146.96 79.13
CA PHE A 749 1.01 147.44 79.74
C PHE A 749 0.96 147.17 81.26
N THR A 750 1.34 145.95 81.69
CA THR A 750 1.27 145.55 83.11
C THR A 750 2.17 146.36 84.05
N ALA A 751 3.25 146.98 83.56
CA ALA A 751 4.15 147.77 84.39
C ALA A 751 3.54 149.10 84.86
N ASN A 752 2.74 149.76 84.02
CA ASN A 752 2.27 151.14 84.26
C ASN A 752 1.17 151.27 85.32
N VAL A 753 0.60 150.16 85.80
CA VAL A 753 -0.59 150.15 86.68
C VAL A 753 -0.22 150.22 88.18
N MET A 754 1.02 149.91 88.55
CA MET A 754 1.41 149.64 89.96
C MET A 754 1.79 150.88 90.80
N GLU A 755 2.06 152.02 90.19
CA GLU A 755 2.73 153.16 90.86
C GLU A 755 1.77 154.13 91.61
N GLY A 756 0.44 153.95 91.48
CA GLY A 756 -0.51 155.08 91.58
C GLY A 756 -1.29 155.34 92.88
N GLN A 757 -1.21 154.50 93.94
CA GLN A 757 -2.19 154.56 95.06
C GLN A 757 -1.58 154.45 96.49
N LYS A 758 -0.46 155.12 96.79
CA LYS A 758 0.28 154.90 98.05
C LYS A 758 0.01 155.86 99.23
N GLU A 759 -0.81 156.90 99.06
CA GLU A 759 -1.01 157.95 100.09
C GLU A 759 -2.48 158.27 100.40
N ARG A 760 -3.08 157.67 101.47
CA ARG A 760 -4.18 158.29 102.26
C ARG A 760 -4.66 157.59 103.56
N ILE A 761 -3.82 156.92 104.35
CA ILE A 761 -4.20 156.48 105.72
C ILE A 761 -3.09 156.72 106.77
N ILE A 762 -3.07 157.89 107.42
CA ILE A 762 -2.50 158.07 108.77
C ILE A 762 -3.26 159.17 109.55
N THR A 763 -4.09 158.80 110.52
CA THR A 763 -4.37 159.54 111.76
C THR A 763 -5.10 158.63 112.76
N LEU A 764 -4.74 158.69 114.06
CA LEU A 764 -5.30 157.93 115.19
C LEU A 764 -5.07 156.40 115.08
N ASN A 765 -3.91 155.87 115.51
CA ASN A 765 -3.53 155.53 116.90
C ASN A 765 -4.48 154.48 117.53
N LEU A 766 -4.10 153.22 117.79
CA LEU A 766 -3.01 152.67 118.64
C LEU A 766 -3.02 153.16 120.09
N TYR A 767 -3.40 152.28 121.04
CA TYR A 767 -2.71 152.05 122.32
C TYR A 767 -3.20 150.75 123.01
N SER A 768 -2.44 150.25 124.01
CA SER A 768 -2.67 149.05 124.85
C SER A 768 -2.60 147.70 124.12
N SER A 769 -1.55 146.87 124.17
CA SER A 769 -0.39 146.72 125.08
C SER A 769 -0.62 145.95 126.42
N VAL A 770 0.48 145.35 126.93
CA VAL A 770 0.61 144.43 128.09
C VAL A 770 0.02 143.03 127.85
N SER A 771 0.76 141.91 127.70
CA SER A 771 2.05 141.40 128.21
C SER A 771 1.97 140.60 129.52
N LEU A 772 2.39 139.32 129.45
CA LEU A 772 2.82 138.43 130.54
C LEU A 772 1.89 138.26 131.76
N ARG A 773 1.14 137.14 131.79
CA ARG A 773 1.05 136.21 132.96
C ARG A 773 0.23 134.94 132.65
N LEU A 774 0.79 133.80 133.09
CA LEU A 774 0.13 132.59 133.62
C LEU A 774 -0.78 131.72 132.71
N LEU A 775 -0.59 130.39 132.89
CA LEU A 775 -1.45 129.24 132.50
C LEU A 775 -1.52 128.95 130.98
N ASN A 776 -1.12 127.77 130.49
CA ASN A 776 -1.59 126.37 130.72
C ASN A 776 -2.93 126.11 130.02
N SER A 777 -3.14 125.00 129.28
CA SER A 777 -2.32 123.78 129.02
C SER A 777 -2.33 123.43 127.51
N SER A 778 -1.85 122.30 126.95
CA SER A 778 -1.31 121.00 127.42
C SER A 778 -0.29 120.49 126.35
N VAL A 779 0.93 120.02 126.67
CA VAL A 779 1.37 118.69 127.22
C VAL A 779 1.73 117.65 126.13
N GLU A 780 3.05 117.33 126.07
CA GLU A 780 3.73 116.09 125.58
C GLU A 780 3.71 115.68 124.07
N PRO A 781 4.68 114.86 123.58
CA PRO A 781 6.12 114.83 123.95
C PRO A 781 7.16 114.61 122.79
N THR A 782 8.30 115.31 122.93
CA THR A 782 9.72 114.86 122.69
C THR A 782 10.32 114.41 121.33
N ARG A 783 11.46 115.07 121.02
CA ARG A 783 12.80 114.54 120.60
C ARG A 783 13.05 114.08 119.14
N SER A 784 14.28 114.16 118.61
CA SER A 784 15.57 114.71 119.13
C SER A 784 16.51 115.16 117.99
N ASP A 785 17.42 116.11 118.30
CA ASP A 785 18.88 116.21 118.04
C ASP A 785 19.52 115.43 116.84
N SER A 786 20.62 115.86 116.21
CA SER A 786 21.77 116.64 116.74
C SER A 786 22.64 117.30 115.65
N TRP A 787 23.70 118.00 116.07
CA TRP A 787 24.77 118.61 115.26
C TRP A 787 25.97 117.68 115.01
N ARG A 788 26.77 118.04 113.97
CA ARG A 788 28.26 117.96 113.86
C ARG A 788 28.81 117.16 112.64
N ASP A 789 29.77 117.78 111.96
CA ASP A 789 30.82 117.30 111.01
C ASP A 789 30.60 116.03 110.16
N GLY A 790 30.64 116.16 108.83
CA GLY A 790 30.76 115.03 107.89
C GLY A 790 30.73 115.35 106.39
N ASN A 791 31.91 115.31 105.75
CA ASN A 791 32.21 114.94 104.35
C ASN A 791 31.53 115.59 103.09
N THR A 792 32.41 116.07 102.18
CA THR A 792 32.58 115.73 100.73
C THR A 792 31.34 115.45 99.84
N SER A 793 31.11 116.01 98.64
CA SER A 793 31.98 116.50 97.54
C SER A 793 32.79 115.43 96.78
N LEU A 794 32.99 115.60 95.45
CA LEU A 794 33.88 114.82 94.56
C LEU A 794 33.43 113.34 94.28
N THR A 795 33.72 112.68 93.14
CA THR A 795 34.31 113.09 91.83
C THR A 795 34.10 112.05 90.72
N ALA A 796 34.00 112.55 89.48
CA ALA A 796 34.66 112.04 88.24
C ALA A 796 34.31 110.64 87.66
N GLU A 797 35.01 110.35 86.54
CA GLU A 797 35.20 109.05 85.85
C GLU A 797 34.04 108.52 84.99
N LEU A 798 34.24 107.78 83.88
CA LEU A 798 35.41 107.54 82.99
C LEU A 798 34.92 106.92 81.64
N SER A 799 35.83 106.69 80.68
CA SER A 799 35.78 105.65 79.62
C SER A 799 34.63 105.67 78.57
N VAL A 800 34.75 105.19 77.32
CA VAL A 800 35.81 104.49 76.55
C VAL A 800 36.18 103.05 76.97
N GLU A 801 35.51 102.07 76.35
CA GLU A 801 36.02 100.74 75.91
C GLU A 801 34.90 100.06 75.08
N GLU A 802 35.17 99.38 73.96
CA GLU A 802 35.53 97.95 73.78
C GLU A 802 34.46 96.96 74.29
N GLU A 803 33.92 96.02 73.52
CA GLU A 803 34.49 94.83 72.82
C GLU A 803 34.62 93.60 73.74
N VAL A 804 35.14 92.46 73.24
CA VAL A 804 35.39 91.19 73.99
C VAL A 804 34.18 90.60 74.76
N SER A 805 33.33 89.79 74.13
CA SER A 805 33.50 88.32 73.99
C SER A 805 33.63 87.48 75.28
N GLN A 806 32.59 86.69 75.59
CA GLN A 806 32.72 85.35 76.21
C GLN A 806 31.55 84.45 75.73
N GLY A 807 31.75 83.18 75.37
CA GLY A 807 33.01 82.45 75.24
C GLY A 807 32.86 81.22 74.32
N ARG A 808 33.90 80.94 73.52
CA ARG A 808 33.93 79.83 72.54
C ARG A 808 34.56 78.58 73.18
N ALA A 809 33.90 77.44 73.02
CA ALA A 809 34.40 76.08 73.24
C ALA A 809 34.73 75.63 74.69
N GLY A 810 34.53 74.33 74.95
CA GLY A 810 34.61 73.69 76.25
C GLY A 810 33.52 72.61 76.42
N SER A 811 33.29 71.74 75.43
CA SER A 811 34.15 70.63 75.00
C SER A 811 34.31 69.51 76.04
N SER A 812 33.98 68.29 75.60
CA SER A 812 34.42 66.98 76.11
C SER A 812 33.68 66.33 77.29
N ARG A 813 33.45 65.02 77.11
CA ARG A 813 33.15 63.94 78.09
C ARG A 813 31.77 63.91 78.75
N SER A 814 31.13 62.74 78.92
CA SER A 814 31.45 61.43 78.33
C SER A 814 30.25 60.49 78.22
N GLN A 815 30.34 59.62 77.22
CA GLN A 815 29.85 58.23 77.14
C GLN A 815 28.90 57.71 78.23
N ARG A 816 27.81 57.08 77.76
CA ARG A 816 27.60 55.64 77.98
C ARG A 816 27.22 54.94 76.67
N ASP A 817 28.25 54.42 75.98
CA ASP A 817 28.39 53.03 75.52
C ASP A 817 27.20 52.08 75.88
N LEU A 818 26.69 51.17 75.04
CA LEU A 818 27.14 50.59 73.75
C LEU A 818 25.92 50.03 72.96
N GLN A 819 26.11 49.78 71.65
CA GLN A 819 25.60 48.71 70.74
C GLN A 819 24.51 47.69 71.23
N LEU A 820 23.65 47.06 70.39
CA LEU A 820 23.73 46.70 68.95
C LEU A 820 22.35 46.30 68.35
N ASN A 821 22.19 46.42 67.02
CA ASN A 821 21.30 45.72 66.05
C ASN A 821 19.82 45.32 66.35
N GLN A 822 18.93 45.88 65.51
CA GLN A 822 18.06 45.22 64.48
C GLN A 822 17.07 44.07 64.84
N PRO A 823 15.99 43.86 64.04
CA PRO A 823 14.66 43.79 64.65
C PRO A 823 13.78 42.58 64.28
N GLU A 824 12.73 42.39 65.08
CA GLU A 824 11.51 41.68 64.73
C GLU A 824 10.30 42.55 65.12
N ILE A 825 9.21 42.51 64.34
CA ILE A 825 7.88 43.00 64.74
C ILE A 825 6.85 41.97 64.28
N HIS A 826 6.25 41.27 65.24
CA HIS A 826 5.03 40.49 65.07
C HIS A 826 3.80 41.43 65.01
N GLU A 827 2.85 41.13 64.11
CA GLU A 827 1.48 40.62 64.45
C GLU A 827 0.59 41.49 65.41
N ILE A 828 -0.74 41.39 65.57
CA ILE A 828 -1.75 40.33 65.35
C ILE A 828 -3.09 40.94 64.86
N TYR A 829 -3.84 40.14 64.09
CA TYR A 829 -5.32 39.92 64.04
C TYR A 829 -5.74 39.69 62.57
N GLY A 830 -6.24 38.52 62.12
CA GLY A 830 -6.86 37.35 62.77
C GLY A 830 -8.38 37.35 62.50
N ALA A 831 -9.09 36.28 62.13
CA ALA A 831 -8.86 34.82 61.98
C ALA A 831 -10.09 34.25 61.17
N MET A 832 -10.30 33.00 60.70
CA MET A 832 -9.65 31.68 60.43
C MET A 832 -10.78 30.81 59.78
N ASP A 833 -10.68 29.75 58.97
CA ASP A 833 -9.64 28.88 58.35
C ASP A 833 -10.03 28.69 56.83
N GLY A 834 -9.57 27.79 55.93
CA GLY A 834 -8.90 26.46 55.92
C GLY A 834 -9.91 25.32 55.62
N GLN A 835 -9.64 24.23 54.88
CA GLN A 835 -8.43 23.66 54.23
C GLN A 835 -8.86 22.98 52.89
N GLY A 836 -8.00 22.53 51.94
CA GLY A 836 -6.52 22.49 51.87
C GLY A 836 -6.03 21.99 50.47
N GLU A 837 -4.71 21.93 50.28
CA GLU A 837 -4.00 21.78 48.98
C GLU A 837 -3.56 20.31 48.70
N GLY A 838 -2.78 19.91 47.67
CA GLY A 838 -1.96 20.64 46.69
C GLY A 838 -1.15 19.76 45.72
N PHE A 839 -0.13 20.35 45.07
CA PHE A 839 0.81 19.78 44.07
C PHE A 839 2.28 19.80 44.61
N GLU A 840 3.37 19.30 43.99
CA GLU A 840 3.65 18.71 42.66
C GLU A 840 4.90 17.77 42.70
N GLY A 841 5.20 17.07 41.59
CA GLY A 841 6.58 16.73 41.17
C GLY A 841 7.23 15.46 41.75
N THR A 842 8.39 14.97 41.27
CA THR A 842 9.13 15.19 39.99
C THR A 842 10.19 14.08 39.77
N GLY A 843 10.31 13.55 38.54
CA GLY A 843 11.58 13.12 37.89
C GLY A 843 12.38 11.88 38.36
N GLY A 844 13.25 11.36 37.48
CA GLY A 844 14.33 10.40 37.80
C GLY A 844 14.37 9.12 36.94
N ALA A 845 15.57 8.62 36.57
CA ALA A 845 15.78 7.42 35.73
C ALA A 845 16.88 6.49 36.28
N GLY A 846 16.86 5.17 36.00
CA GLY A 846 17.97 4.27 36.40
C GLY A 846 17.87 2.74 36.20
N VAL A 847 18.33 2.24 35.04
CA VAL A 847 19.37 1.17 34.87
C VAL A 847 19.16 -0.32 35.34
N MET A 848 19.16 -1.22 34.32
CA MET A 848 19.72 -2.61 34.21
C MET A 848 19.13 -3.91 34.84
N LYS A 849 19.22 -4.98 34.00
CA LYS A 849 19.42 -6.46 34.24
C LYS A 849 18.28 -7.29 34.88
N GLY A 850 18.01 -8.55 34.46
CA GLY A 850 18.44 -9.31 33.26
C GLY A 850 18.64 -10.83 33.47
N HIS A 851 18.51 -11.65 32.40
CA HIS A 851 18.84 -13.10 32.30
C HIS A 851 18.00 -14.10 33.16
N ALA A 852 17.83 -15.40 32.84
CA ALA A 852 18.08 -16.23 31.64
C ALA A 852 17.27 -17.57 31.70
N GLU A 853 17.23 -18.33 30.57
CA GLU A 853 17.03 -19.80 30.46
C GLU A 853 15.72 -20.47 30.98
N GLY A 854 15.23 -21.59 30.43
CA GLY A 854 15.60 -22.30 29.19
C GLY A 854 14.92 -23.68 28.99
N HIS A 855 14.90 -24.15 27.73
CA HIS A 855 14.91 -25.57 27.27
C HIS A 855 13.72 -26.58 27.47
N LEU A 856 13.28 -27.16 26.32
CA LEU A 856 13.11 -28.63 26.01
C LEU A 856 11.87 -29.41 26.57
N ILE A 857 11.29 -30.45 25.90
CA ILE A 857 11.35 -31.01 24.51
C ILE A 857 10.22 -32.07 24.24
N LEU A 858 10.01 -32.45 22.97
CA LEU A 858 9.43 -33.70 22.38
C LEU A 858 7.91 -34.03 22.42
N ALA A 859 7.36 -34.18 21.20
CA ALA A 859 6.71 -35.37 20.56
C ALA A 859 5.74 -36.31 21.33
N GLY A 860 4.74 -36.96 20.68
CA GLY A 860 4.52 -37.13 19.23
C GLY A 860 3.11 -37.61 18.82
N GLN A 861 3.00 -38.17 17.60
CA GLN A 861 2.39 -39.45 17.15
C GLN A 861 1.27 -40.16 17.98
N VAL A 862 0.27 -40.89 17.42
CA VAL A 862 -0.13 -41.21 16.01
C VAL A 862 -1.56 -41.85 15.94
N ASP A 863 -2.25 -41.75 14.78
CA ASP A 863 -3.32 -42.64 14.21
C ASP A 863 -4.61 -43.00 15.02
N GLU A 864 -5.78 -43.42 14.45
CA GLU A 864 -6.30 -43.42 13.06
C GLU A 864 -7.86 -43.58 13.01
N ARG A 865 -8.43 -43.39 11.80
CA ARG A 865 -9.58 -44.10 11.19
C ARG A 865 -11.06 -43.93 11.66
N LEU A 866 -11.87 -43.68 10.62
CA LEU A 866 -13.20 -44.27 10.29
C LEU A 866 -14.51 -43.74 10.93
N SER A 867 -15.26 -43.03 10.07
CA SER A 867 -16.74 -43.01 9.98
C SER A 867 -17.28 -44.38 9.45
N PRO A 868 -18.61 -44.68 9.26
CA PRO A 868 -19.68 -43.74 8.86
C PRO A 868 -21.16 -44.02 9.28
N SER A 869 -22.03 -43.10 8.83
CA SER A 869 -23.37 -43.34 8.22
C SER A 869 -24.69 -43.32 9.05
N LYS A 870 -25.60 -42.43 8.56
CA LYS A 870 -27.06 -42.55 8.32
C LYS A 870 -28.00 -43.21 9.34
N VAL A 871 -29.11 -42.50 9.66
CA VAL A 871 -30.50 -42.89 9.30
C VAL A 871 -31.46 -41.69 9.52
N ASN A 872 -32.53 -41.58 8.71
CA ASN A 872 -33.64 -40.62 8.89
C ASN A 872 -34.84 -41.31 9.56
N LYS A 873 -35.63 -40.58 10.37
CA LYS A 873 -37.11 -40.55 10.27
C LYS A 873 -37.83 -39.52 11.18
N ASP A 874 -38.69 -38.74 10.53
CA ASP A 874 -40.08 -38.36 10.85
C ASP A 874 -40.50 -38.01 12.32
N SER A 875 -40.61 -36.70 12.55
CA SER A 875 -41.70 -35.97 13.25
C SER A 875 -42.53 -36.62 14.38
N GLY A 876 -42.51 -35.97 15.55
CA GLY A 876 -43.52 -36.05 16.62
C GLY A 876 -43.51 -34.77 17.47
N GLU A 877 -44.64 -34.35 18.06
CA GLU A 877 -44.80 -33.01 18.64
C GLU A 877 -44.37 -32.84 20.11
N SER A 878 -43.93 -31.61 20.43
CA SER A 878 -44.09 -30.91 21.71
C SER A 878 -43.69 -31.62 23.02
N PHE A 879 -42.53 -31.24 23.58
CA PHE A 879 -42.37 -31.11 25.03
C PHE A 879 -41.65 -29.80 25.40
N LYS A 880 -42.05 -29.19 26.52
CA LYS A 880 -41.47 -27.94 27.03
C LYS A 880 -40.45 -28.23 28.14
N GLY A 881 -39.26 -27.64 28.02
CA GLY A 881 -38.40 -27.28 29.14
C GLY A 881 -37.31 -28.27 29.54
N GLU A 882 -36.08 -28.01 29.09
CA GLU A 882 -34.85 -28.21 29.91
C GLU A 882 -33.65 -27.40 29.32
N GLU A 883 -33.82 -26.08 29.19
CA GLU A 883 -32.81 -25.19 28.59
C GLU A 883 -31.90 -24.52 29.64
N VAL A 884 -31.13 -25.33 30.37
CA VAL A 884 -30.12 -24.84 31.34
C VAL A 884 -28.76 -25.55 31.19
N ASP A 885 -28.73 -26.89 31.09
CA ASP A 885 -27.47 -27.65 31.03
C ASP A 885 -26.70 -27.49 29.70
N SER A 886 -27.41 -27.18 28.61
CA SER A 886 -26.82 -27.10 27.26
C SER A 886 -25.81 -25.94 27.08
N SER A 887 -25.86 -24.91 27.93
CA SER A 887 -24.91 -23.79 27.93
C SER A 887 -23.68 -24.03 28.80
N ALA A 888 -23.79 -24.90 29.81
CA ALA A 888 -22.64 -25.37 30.59
C ALA A 888 -21.80 -26.36 29.77
N ARG A 889 -22.45 -27.32 29.09
CA ARG A 889 -21.79 -28.23 28.15
C ARG A 889 -21.09 -27.50 27.00
N ARG A 890 -21.71 -26.46 26.42
CA ARG A 890 -21.12 -25.69 25.31
C ARG A 890 -19.87 -24.91 25.71
N ARG A 891 -19.84 -24.22 26.86
CA ARG A 891 -18.59 -23.60 27.37
C ARG A 891 -17.52 -24.64 27.70
N ALA A 892 -17.91 -25.82 28.19
CA ALA A 892 -16.97 -26.93 28.44
C ALA A 892 -16.43 -27.61 27.16
N SER A 893 -17.13 -27.55 26.02
CA SER A 893 -16.61 -27.99 24.73
C SER A 893 -15.75 -26.91 24.07
N GLN A 894 -16.21 -25.67 24.02
CA GLN A 894 -15.49 -24.53 23.44
C GLN A 894 -14.14 -24.28 24.14
N GLY A 895 -14.11 -24.32 25.48
CA GLY A 895 -12.88 -24.26 26.27
C GLY A 895 -11.97 -25.49 26.12
N ARG A 896 -12.47 -26.59 25.52
CA ARG A 896 -11.66 -27.76 25.11
C ARG A 896 -11.13 -27.59 23.69
N SER A 897 -11.94 -27.07 22.76
CA SER A 897 -11.51 -26.67 21.40
C SER A 897 -10.33 -25.70 21.47
N HIS A 898 -10.45 -24.64 22.28
CA HIS A 898 -9.42 -23.60 22.44
C HIS A 898 -8.09 -24.19 22.90
N LYS A 899 -8.12 -24.97 23.99
CA LYS A 899 -6.94 -25.64 24.56
C LYS A 899 -6.36 -26.71 23.63
N SER A 900 -7.19 -27.36 22.82
CA SER A 900 -6.74 -28.33 21.82
C SER A 900 -5.96 -27.63 20.70
N PHE A 901 -6.49 -26.54 20.15
CA PHE A 901 -5.79 -25.77 19.11
C PHE A 901 -4.55 -25.06 19.66
N GLU A 902 -4.59 -24.51 20.87
CA GLU A 902 -3.42 -23.89 21.50
C GLU A 902 -2.30 -24.91 21.74
N ALA A 903 -2.61 -26.10 22.26
CA ALA A 903 -1.63 -27.16 22.46
C ALA A 903 -1.04 -27.68 21.14
N TRP A 904 -1.88 -27.78 20.09
CA TRP A 904 -1.42 -28.09 18.73
C TRP A 904 -0.48 -27.01 18.19
N LEU A 905 -0.89 -25.73 18.27
CA LEU A 905 -0.13 -24.59 17.79
C LEU A 905 1.21 -24.43 18.53
N SER A 906 1.26 -24.70 19.83
CA SER A 906 2.53 -24.75 20.58
C SER A 906 3.42 -25.86 20.05
N LYS A 907 2.93 -27.12 20.01
CA LYS A 907 3.67 -28.29 19.53
C LYS A 907 4.27 -28.09 18.13
N GLU A 908 3.53 -27.42 17.25
CA GLU A 908 3.93 -27.16 15.86
C GLU A 908 4.89 -25.96 15.75
N ASN A 909 4.69 -24.90 16.53
CA ASN A 909 5.65 -23.80 16.70
C ASN A 909 6.95 -24.25 17.40
N ASP A 910 6.91 -25.26 18.27
CA ASP A 910 8.07 -25.86 18.94
C ASP A 910 8.89 -26.72 17.98
N ARG A 911 8.23 -27.52 17.12
CA ARG A 911 8.89 -28.22 16.00
C ARG A 911 9.57 -27.23 15.04
N LEU A 912 8.87 -26.16 14.67
CA LEU A 912 9.42 -25.09 13.82
C LEU A 912 10.60 -24.36 14.48
N SER A 913 10.48 -24.04 15.78
CA SER A 913 11.54 -23.39 16.57
C SER A 913 12.75 -24.31 16.76
N GLY A 914 12.54 -25.63 16.87
CA GLY A 914 13.60 -26.64 16.88
C GLY A 914 14.41 -26.66 15.58
N ILE A 915 13.77 -26.49 14.42
CA ILE A 915 14.44 -26.39 13.11
C ILE A 915 15.19 -25.05 12.97
N LEU A 916 14.63 -23.95 13.48
CA LEU A 916 15.24 -22.62 13.45
C LEU A 916 16.46 -22.50 14.38
N SER A 917 16.36 -23.01 15.61
CA SER A 917 17.46 -23.11 16.59
C SER A 917 18.64 -23.91 16.05
N MET A 918 18.37 -24.82 15.11
CA MET A 918 19.35 -25.66 14.43
C MET A 918 20.23 -24.94 13.38
N LYS A 919 20.17 -23.59 13.30
CA LYS A 919 21.13 -22.75 12.55
C LYS A 919 22.50 -22.74 13.24
N GLY A 920 23.51 -23.40 12.65
CA GLY A 920 24.91 -23.27 13.05
C GLY A 920 25.73 -24.55 12.96
N THR A 921 25.09 -25.72 13.10
CA THR A 921 25.77 -27.02 12.97
C THR A 921 25.70 -27.56 11.54
N ALA A 922 26.86 -27.99 11.02
CA ALA A 922 26.96 -28.65 9.72
C ALA A 922 26.26 -30.02 9.78
N LEU A 923 25.15 -30.16 9.06
CA LEU A 923 24.37 -31.40 9.04
C LEU A 923 24.98 -32.45 8.11
N SER A 924 24.99 -33.69 8.59
CA SER A 924 24.98 -34.87 7.71
C SER A 924 23.76 -34.86 6.78
N ALA A 925 23.89 -35.38 5.56
CA ALA A 925 22.81 -35.46 4.58
C ALA A 925 21.53 -36.12 5.14
N LYS A 926 21.67 -37.08 6.07
CA LYS A 926 20.52 -37.70 6.76
C LYS A 926 19.75 -36.71 7.63
N GLY A 927 20.45 -35.77 8.29
CA GLY A 927 19.84 -34.67 9.05
C GLY A 927 19.25 -33.58 8.15
N VAL A 928 19.82 -33.32 6.97
CA VAL A 928 19.23 -32.40 5.98
C VAL A 928 17.89 -32.94 5.50
N LYS A 929 17.81 -34.23 5.19
CA LYS A 929 16.55 -34.87 4.81
C LYS A 929 15.52 -34.84 5.93
N ILE A 930 15.89 -35.17 7.18
CA ILE A 930 14.98 -35.07 8.33
C ILE A 930 14.43 -33.63 8.51
N ARG A 931 15.24 -32.57 8.34
CA ARG A 931 14.74 -31.18 8.37
C ARG A 931 13.77 -30.90 7.22
N GLN A 932 14.05 -31.38 6.00
CA GLN A 932 13.17 -31.19 4.85
C GLN A 932 11.83 -31.90 5.05
N ASP A 933 11.85 -33.17 5.45
CA ASP A 933 10.67 -33.98 5.66
C ASP A 933 9.81 -33.34 6.79
N THR A 934 10.43 -32.92 7.90
CA THR A 934 9.72 -32.22 8.99
C THR A 934 9.14 -30.87 8.54
N LEU A 935 9.82 -30.10 7.69
CA LEU A 935 9.25 -28.86 7.14
C LEU A 935 8.06 -29.13 6.20
N GLN A 936 8.08 -30.24 5.47
CA GLN A 936 6.98 -30.65 4.61
C GLN A 936 5.75 -31.07 5.44
N ASP A 937 5.95 -31.81 6.54
CA ASP A 937 4.89 -32.08 7.53
C ASP A 937 4.31 -30.79 8.13
N LEU A 938 5.18 -29.86 8.57
CA LEU A 938 4.78 -28.58 9.15
C LEU A 938 3.94 -27.72 8.18
N ARG A 939 4.22 -27.81 6.87
CA ARG A 939 3.42 -27.17 5.82
C ARG A 939 2.08 -27.86 5.64
N ALA A 940 2.03 -29.19 5.64
CA ALA A 940 0.78 -29.95 5.54
C ALA A 940 -0.14 -29.67 6.76
N GLY A 941 0.43 -29.52 7.95
CA GLY A 941 -0.32 -29.16 9.17
C GLY A 941 -1.02 -27.80 9.11
N VAL A 942 -0.62 -26.87 8.22
CA VAL A 942 -1.23 -25.53 8.15
C VAL A 942 -2.70 -25.58 7.73
N THR A 943 -3.11 -26.50 6.86
CA THR A 943 -4.51 -26.62 6.42
C THR A 943 -5.40 -27.09 7.56
N LEU A 944 -5.01 -28.18 8.23
CA LEU A 944 -5.70 -28.70 9.42
C LEU A 944 -5.77 -27.65 10.54
N GLY A 945 -4.70 -26.89 10.75
CA GLY A 945 -4.68 -25.79 11.71
C GLY A 945 -5.61 -24.64 11.32
N GLN A 946 -5.75 -24.34 10.02
CA GLN A 946 -6.69 -23.32 9.54
C GLN A 946 -8.13 -23.77 9.75
N GLU A 947 -8.45 -25.03 9.46
CA GLU A 947 -9.77 -25.61 9.71
C GLU A 947 -10.14 -25.57 11.20
N GLN A 948 -9.23 -26.00 12.08
CA GLN A 948 -9.45 -25.96 13.54
C GLN A 948 -9.63 -24.53 14.07
N PHE A 949 -8.82 -23.58 13.59
CA PHE A 949 -8.95 -22.16 13.99
C PHE A 949 -10.25 -21.53 13.46
N GLN A 950 -10.68 -21.92 12.26
CA GLN A 950 -11.89 -21.38 11.64
C GLN A 950 -13.18 -21.98 12.24
N LEU A 951 -13.14 -23.23 12.71
CA LEU A 951 -14.17 -23.80 13.58
C LEU A 951 -14.24 -23.08 14.93
N LEU A 952 -13.10 -22.74 15.54
CA LEU A 952 -13.06 -21.94 16.78
C LEU A 952 -13.71 -20.56 16.64
N LEU A 953 -13.48 -19.87 15.51
CA LEU A 953 -14.15 -18.61 15.19
C LEU A 953 -15.66 -18.76 14.96
N GLN A 954 -16.13 -19.92 14.50
CA GLN A 954 -17.57 -20.21 14.38
C GLN A 954 -18.19 -20.58 15.73
N GLU A 955 -17.46 -21.29 16.60
CA GLU A 955 -17.90 -21.57 17.98
C GLU A 955 -18.03 -20.29 18.82
N SER A 956 -17.13 -19.30 18.66
CA SER A 956 -17.23 -18.02 19.36
C SER A 956 -18.36 -17.11 18.85
N GLN A 957 -18.54 -17.01 17.53
CA GLN A 957 -19.60 -16.16 16.94
C GLN A 957 -21.03 -16.63 17.24
N CYS A 958 -21.21 -17.86 17.73
CA CYS A 958 -22.52 -18.38 18.11
C CYS A 958 -22.91 -18.09 19.58
N GLY A 959 -22.05 -17.39 20.34
CA GLY A 959 -22.33 -16.93 21.70
C GLY A 959 -23.19 -15.65 21.71
N GLY A 960 -24.37 -15.70 22.32
CA GLY A 960 -25.23 -14.51 22.47
C GLY A 960 -24.56 -13.41 23.29
N ALA A 961 -24.62 -12.16 22.82
CA ALA A 961 -23.95 -11.01 23.42
C ALA A 961 -24.35 -10.80 24.90
N GLY A 962 -23.49 -11.22 25.84
CA GLY A 962 -23.89 -11.30 27.25
C GLY A 962 -22.83 -11.57 28.32
N SER A 963 -21.54 -11.82 28.01
CA SER A 963 -20.51 -11.84 29.06
C SER A 963 -19.05 -11.73 28.58
N GLY A 964 -18.29 -10.83 29.23
CA GLY A 964 -16.89 -11.09 29.62
C GLY A 964 -15.79 -10.68 28.63
N SER A 965 -15.16 -9.53 28.89
CA SER A 965 -14.04 -8.96 28.11
C SER A 965 -12.69 -9.69 28.29
N THR A 966 -12.71 -11.01 28.51
CA THR A 966 -11.49 -11.85 28.65
C THR A 966 -11.43 -12.92 27.56
N GLU A 967 -12.54 -13.60 27.24
CA GLU A 967 -12.57 -14.66 26.21
C GLU A 967 -12.23 -14.10 24.80
N ASP A 968 -12.55 -12.82 24.55
CA ASP A 968 -12.23 -12.09 23.31
C ASP A 968 -10.74 -11.72 23.21
N VAL A 969 -10.06 -11.51 24.35
CA VAL A 969 -8.63 -11.19 24.41
C VAL A 969 -7.79 -12.46 24.23
N ASP A 970 -8.16 -13.55 24.88
CA ASP A 970 -7.48 -14.85 24.75
C ASP A 970 -7.55 -15.36 23.29
N LEU A 971 -8.70 -15.20 22.62
CA LEU A 971 -8.88 -15.54 21.21
C LEU A 971 -8.05 -14.66 20.26
N GLU A 972 -7.95 -13.35 20.51
CA GLU A 972 -7.13 -12.46 19.67
C GLU A 972 -5.63 -12.66 19.91
N GLU A 973 -5.18 -13.03 21.13
CA GLU A 973 -3.80 -13.49 21.35
C GLU A 973 -3.52 -14.80 20.58
N LEU A 974 -4.46 -15.75 20.63
CA LEU A 974 -4.34 -17.02 19.90
C LEU A 974 -4.30 -16.80 18.37
N ARG A 975 -5.09 -15.83 17.87
CA ARG A 975 -5.05 -15.35 16.47
C ARG A 975 -3.70 -14.73 16.12
N TYR A 976 -3.15 -13.88 16.98
CA TYR A 976 -1.82 -13.29 16.79
C TYR A 976 -0.73 -14.37 16.77
N ARG A 977 -0.78 -15.34 17.69
CA ARG A 977 0.14 -16.49 17.75
C ARG A 977 0.03 -17.38 16.50
N TRP A 978 -1.17 -17.58 15.96
CA TRP A 978 -1.40 -18.31 14.70
C TRP A 978 -0.82 -17.57 13.48
N MET A 979 -1.07 -16.26 13.37
CA MET A 979 -0.49 -15.43 12.31
C MET A 979 1.04 -15.37 12.39
N LEU A 980 1.59 -15.26 13.60
CA LEU A 980 3.03 -15.29 13.85
C LEU A 980 3.66 -16.64 13.49
N TYR A 981 2.99 -17.76 13.77
CA TYR A 981 3.43 -19.10 13.33
C TYR A 981 3.47 -19.20 11.79
N LYS A 982 2.41 -18.79 11.08
CA LYS A 982 2.39 -18.76 9.61
C LYS A 982 3.53 -17.90 9.04
N SER A 983 3.71 -16.69 9.58
CA SER A 983 4.77 -15.77 9.16
C SER A 983 6.17 -16.38 9.36
N LYS A 984 6.45 -16.96 10.54
CA LYS A 984 7.69 -17.69 10.81
C LYS A 984 7.91 -18.82 9.80
N LEU A 985 6.92 -19.68 9.58
CA LEU A 985 7.02 -20.83 8.69
C LEU A 985 7.35 -20.41 7.25
N THR A 986 6.65 -19.40 6.73
CA THR A 986 6.91 -18.81 5.41
C THR A 986 8.34 -18.26 5.30
N CYS A 987 8.83 -17.57 6.34
CA CYS A 987 10.22 -17.10 6.40
C CYS A 987 11.25 -18.25 6.41
N VAL A 988 10.95 -19.41 7.01
CA VAL A 988 11.87 -20.58 6.95
C VAL A 988 11.96 -21.15 5.53
N PHE A 989 10.86 -21.19 4.79
CA PHE A 989 10.87 -21.60 3.39
C PHE A 989 11.57 -20.58 2.48
N ALA A 990 11.43 -19.27 2.73
CA ALA A 990 12.15 -18.22 1.99
C ALA A 990 13.68 -18.31 2.16
N PHE A 991 14.16 -18.74 3.33
CA PHE A 991 15.60 -18.95 3.60
C PHE A 991 16.27 -20.03 2.75
N ARG A 992 15.54 -20.74 1.89
CA ARG A 992 16.08 -21.83 1.04
C ARG A 992 16.86 -21.35 -0.20
N PHE A 993 16.86 -20.05 -0.50
CA PHE A 993 17.46 -19.50 -1.73
C PHE A 993 18.51 -18.39 -1.58
N PHE A 994 18.63 -17.70 -0.43
CA PHE A 994 19.67 -16.65 -0.24
C PHE A 994 20.30 -16.65 1.18
N PRO A 995 21.63 -16.46 1.31
CA PRO A 995 22.34 -16.54 2.59
C PRO A 995 22.62 -15.16 3.23
N PHE A 996 21.59 -14.38 3.55
CA PHE A 996 21.75 -13.11 4.29
C PHE A 996 20.84 -13.03 5.52
N SER A 997 21.25 -12.24 6.51
CA SER A 997 20.56 -12.10 7.80
C SER A 997 19.74 -10.82 7.85
N CYS A 998 18.43 -10.94 8.05
CA CYS A 998 17.55 -9.81 8.35
C CYS A 998 17.32 -9.72 9.86
N THR A 999 17.74 -8.61 10.47
CA THR A 999 17.47 -8.31 11.88
C THR A 999 16.17 -7.50 11.98
N VAL A 1000 15.14 -8.07 12.62
CA VAL A 1000 13.89 -7.34 12.88
C VAL A 1000 14.05 -6.53 14.17
N VAL A 1001 13.79 -5.22 14.09
CA VAL A 1001 13.72 -4.33 15.25
C VAL A 1001 12.26 -3.95 15.47
N PHE A 1002 11.74 -4.22 16.67
CA PHE A 1002 10.41 -3.79 17.08
C PHE A 1002 10.50 -2.49 17.90
N SER A 1003 9.58 -1.55 17.64
CA SER A 1003 9.31 -0.41 18.52
C SER A 1003 8.04 -0.69 19.34
N PRO A 1004 7.92 -0.31 20.63
CA PRO A 1004 6.77 -0.70 21.46
C PRO A 1004 5.46 0.07 21.21
N GLN A 1005 5.44 1.06 20.32
CA GLN A 1005 4.30 1.97 20.13
C GLN A 1005 4.09 2.31 18.64
N GLY A 1006 2.87 2.12 18.15
CA GLY A 1006 2.42 2.52 16.81
C GLY A 1006 2.69 1.50 15.70
N CYS A 1007 1.71 1.28 14.82
CA CYS A 1007 1.84 0.37 13.69
C CYS A 1007 2.70 0.99 12.56
N SER A 1008 3.87 0.40 12.30
CA SER A 1008 4.60 0.56 11.02
C SER A 1008 5.61 -0.57 10.83
N ILE A 1009 5.40 -1.40 9.81
CA ILE A 1009 6.42 -2.35 9.33
C ILE A 1009 7.15 -1.67 8.16
N VAL A 1010 8.35 -1.16 8.42
CA VAL A 1010 9.22 -0.62 7.37
C VAL A 1010 9.98 -1.77 6.71
N LEU A 1011 9.46 -2.24 5.58
CA LEU A 1011 10.23 -3.05 4.63
C LEU A 1011 11.19 -2.12 3.87
N ILE A 1012 12.49 -2.22 4.16
CA ILE A 1012 13.52 -1.50 3.41
C ILE A 1012 13.71 -2.21 2.06
N GLU A 1013 13.31 -1.55 0.97
CA GLU A 1013 13.55 -2.05 -0.38
C GLU A 1013 15.05 -2.02 -0.71
N HIS A 1014 15.64 -3.18 -0.98
CA HIS A 1014 16.97 -3.24 -1.62
C HIS A 1014 17.18 -4.54 -2.44
N CYS A 1015 16.34 -4.73 -3.47
CA CYS A 1015 16.44 -5.86 -4.41
C CYS A 1015 16.42 -5.41 -5.89
N LEU A 1016 17.32 -4.49 -6.24
CA LEU A 1016 17.62 -4.15 -7.64
C LEU A 1016 18.97 -4.72 -8.09
N TYR A 1017 19.11 -6.05 -8.13
CA TYR A 1017 20.01 -6.76 -9.07
C TYR A 1017 19.65 -8.25 -9.18
N SER A 1018 20.07 -8.89 -10.28
CA SER A 1018 19.95 -10.34 -10.54
C SER A 1018 18.53 -10.93 -10.70
N LYS A 1019 17.84 -10.59 -11.79
CA LYS A 1019 16.83 -11.46 -12.42
C LYS A 1019 17.44 -12.21 -13.62
N SER A 1020 18.22 -13.26 -13.33
CA SER A 1020 18.62 -14.28 -14.31
C SER A 1020 18.98 -15.58 -13.56
N GLN A 1021 18.64 -16.73 -14.14
CA GLN A 1021 18.79 -18.09 -13.58
C GLN A 1021 17.91 -18.45 -12.37
N CYS A 1022 16.64 -18.82 -12.64
CA CYS A 1022 15.95 -19.98 -12.06
C CYS A 1022 14.52 -20.07 -12.59
N GLY A 1023 14.22 -21.07 -13.43
CA GLY A 1023 12.89 -21.29 -13.99
C GLY A 1023 11.92 -21.89 -12.97
N LEU A 1024 11.25 -21.06 -12.18
CA LEU A 1024 10.15 -21.45 -11.30
C LEU A 1024 8.90 -20.65 -11.61
N ASN A 1025 7.77 -21.35 -11.75
CA ASN A 1025 6.54 -20.81 -12.30
C ASN A 1025 5.75 -20.01 -11.24
N LEU A 1026 5.57 -18.70 -11.43
CA LEU A 1026 5.02 -17.80 -10.41
C LEU A 1026 3.53 -18.00 -10.11
N ASP A 1027 2.76 -18.57 -11.04
CA ASP A 1027 1.30 -18.68 -10.91
C ASP A 1027 0.87 -19.63 -9.77
N GLN A 1028 1.76 -20.47 -9.23
CA GLN A 1028 1.51 -21.28 -8.02
C GLN A 1028 1.66 -20.52 -6.68
N LEU A 1029 2.08 -19.24 -6.70
CA LEU A 1029 2.18 -18.38 -5.50
C LEU A 1029 1.09 -17.30 -5.42
N TYR A 1030 0.22 -17.20 -6.42
CA TYR A 1030 -0.84 -16.17 -6.50
C TYR A 1030 -2.27 -16.70 -6.29
N SER A 1031 -2.43 -17.99 -5.98
CA SER A 1031 -3.74 -18.64 -5.82
C SER A 1031 -4.02 -19.11 -4.38
N GLU A 1032 -4.05 -18.19 -3.41
CA GLU A 1032 -4.83 -18.39 -2.16
C GLU A 1032 -5.04 -17.07 -1.37
N GLN A 1033 -6.25 -16.52 -1.45
CA GLN A 1033 -6.96 -15.62 -0.49
C GLN A 1033 -6.22 -14.42 0.18
N GLY A 1034 -5.03 -14.01 -0.26
CA GLY A 1034 -4.17 -13.10 0.51
C GLY A 1034 -4.55 -11.60 0.58
N TRP A 1035 -5.43 -11.07 -0.29
CA TRP A 1035 -5.57 -9.60 -0.48
C TRP A 1035 -6.99 -9.01 -0.37
N CYS A 1036 -8.02 -9.78 -0.03
CA CYS A 1036 -9.39 -9.26 0.08
C CYS A 1036 -9.73 -8.60 1.43
N MET A 1037 -8.86 -8.67 2.43
CA MET A 1037 -9.11 -8.17 3.81
C MET A 1037 -8.36 -6.86 4.15
N PHE A 1038 -8.22 -5.95 3.18
CA PHE A 1038 -7.75 -4.57 3.43
C PHE A 1038 -8.53 -3.48 2.69
N LYS A 1039 -9.66 -3.83 2.05
CA LYS A 1039 -10.53 -2.90 1.30
C LYS A 1039 -11.99 -2.90 1.77
N SER A 1040 -12.22 -3.33 3.02
CA SER A 1040 -13.53 -3.39 3.69
C SER A 1040 -13.45 -2.84 5.13
N MET A 1041 -12.48 -1.96 5.39
CA MET A 1041 -12.31 -1.26 6.67
C MET A 1041 -11.79 0.18 6.43
N LEU A 1042 -12.43 0.83 5.45
CA LEU A 1042 -12.38 2.25 5.13
C LEU A 1042 -13.81 2.65 4.74
#